data_AF-A0A2H0XE67-F1
#
_entry.id   AF-A0A2H0XE67-F1
#
_cell.length_a   1.000
_cell.length_b   1.000
_cell.length_c   1.000
_cell.angle_alpha   90.00
_cell.angle_beta   90.00
_cell.angle_gamma   90.00
#
_symmetry.space_group_name_H-M   'P 1'
#
loop_
_entity.id
_entity.type
_entity.pdbx_description
1 polymer ?
#
loop_
_entity_poly.entity_id
_entity_poly.type
_entity_poly.pdbx_seq_one_letter_code
_entity_poly.pdbx_strand_id
1 'polypeptide(L)'
;MDFFSSVATLPLIGPRYQKLLKKLEIHSVHDLLYHFPFRYEDYSIHKKINQLMLGEIVTITGGIAQIKNIYLKSNKQLTKLELHDDTGIINCVFFNQHFLTRTLKPQMTINIAGKVDSSDGKLVFISPEYEIVNPEIDPVSTSRLVPVYPETAKLTSKWLRRKIYNLLSCEMFNDLEIIPLEFLNRYRFNNIDKSLRQIHFPASPTDISKTIERFSYEELFTTQLIGLVRRSKWQSRGVAKKISLNGNELLDFMSHLPFQLTKAQIRVCHELLTDISKNVPANRLIQGDVGSGKTVVAALAMYAAFKSGAGSILMAPTEVLAFQHFQTICDTMHQIDKYIPIELVTGSKKTTLVAGKKILVGTHALLYSKKSLGDIGLIVVDEQHKFGVEQRSKILSKVQATHTPHMITMTATPIPRSLCLTLFGDLDISNIDEMPQGRLPVKTFVVSENKRADGYRWIKKKIINENCQVFVVCPFIEDSQIETLKTIKSAVSHFELLHSQWFNDISIGLLHGRLKSKEKEKIINDFREGITKILVATPVVEVGMDIPNANIIVIEGAERFGLASLHQLRGRVGRRGKQAYCFLFPSKEGPNSNRLKIMEQTANGLILAEKDLEHRGPGELYGIKQSGKLRFRFADFSNLELLEKTYQDAKYLVENPDKFPNSFDLLNKLSPDTIAGN
;
A
#
# COMPACT_ATOMS: atom_id res chain seq x y z
N MET A 1 -13.84 -32.00 0.24
CA MET A 1 -13.37 -31.53 -1.09
C MET A 1 -11.97 -30.92 -0.96
N ASP A 2 -11.11 -30.89 -2.00
CA ASP A 2 -9.91 -30.02 -1.95
C ASP A 2 -10.30 -28.58 -2.26
N PHE A 3 -10.34 -27.72 -1.23
CA PHE A 3 -10.76 -26.33 -1.36
C PHE A 3 -9.78 -25.46 -2.16
N PHE A 4 -8.53 -25.90 -2.34
CA PHE A 4 -7.53 -25.17 -3.13
C PHE A 4 -7.58 -25.56 -4.62
N SER A 5 -8.39 -26.56 -4.98
CA SER A 5 -8.64 -26.92 -6.37
C SER A 5 -9.39 -25.82 -7.13
N SER A 6 -9.30 -25.84 -8.47
CA SER A 6 -9.93 -24.82 -9.30
C SER A 6 -11.44 -24.74 -9.08
N VAL A 7 -11.99 -23.53 -9.07
CA VAL A 7 -13.43 -23.25 -8.95
C VAL A 7 -14.29 -23.96 -10.02
N ALA A 8 -13.68 -24.39 -11.12
CA ALA A 8 -14.34 -25.16 -12.18
C ALA A 8 -14.76 -26.58 -11.75
N THR A 9 -14.26 -27.09 -10.63
CA THR A 9 -14.71 -28.37 -10.06
C THR A 9 -16.13 -28.30 -9.51
N LEU A 10 -16.63 -27.10 -9.21
CA LEU A 10 -17.99 -26.91 -8.70
C LEU A 10 -19.04 -27.09 -9.80
N PRO A 11 -20.20 -27.70 -9.48
CA PRO A 11 -21.24 -27.95 -10.45
C PRO A 11 -21.78 -26.65 -11.07
N LEU A 12 -22.01 -26.71 -12.38
CA LEU A 12 -22.53 -25.61 -13.21
C LEU A 12 -21.60 -24.38 -13.29
N ILE A 13 -20.29 -24.55 -13.06
CA ILE A 13 -19.27 -23.53 -13.36
C ILE A 13 -18.53 -23.95 -14.63
N GLY A 14 -19.12 -23.66 -15.79
CA GLY A 14 -18.50 -23.92 -17.08
C GLY A 14 -17.40 -22.90 -17.46
N PRO A 15 -16.69 -23.11 -18.59
CA PRO A 15 -15.55 -22.28 -19.01
C PRO A 15 -15.87 -20.78 -19.13
N ARG A 16 -17.13 -20.45 -19.46
CA ARG A 16 -17.60 -19.06 -19.52
C ARG A 16 -17.59 -18.39 -18.13
N TYR A 17 -18.13 -19.05 -17.11
CA TYR A 17 -18.17 -18.50 -15.74
C TYR A 17 -16.79 -18.51 -15.10
N GLN A 18 -15.96 -19.51 -15.39
CA GLN A 18 -14.56 -19.52 -14.96
C GLN A 18 -13.78 -18.28 -15.44
N LYS A 19 -13.96 -17.88 -16.72
CA LYS A 19 -13.35 -16.65 -17.25
C LYS A 19 -13.87 -15.37 -16.58
N LEU A 20 -15.14 -15.35 -16.15
CA LEU A 20 -15.72 -14.20 -15.43
C LEU A 20 -15.21 -14.13 -13.99
N LEU A 21 -15.18 -15.26 -13.27
CA LEU A 21 -14.63 -15.37 -11.92
C LEU A 21 -13.15 -14.99 -11.87
N LYS A 22 -12.38 -15.36 -12.88
CA LYS A 22 -10.97 -14.95 -13.03
C LYS A 22 -10.79 -13.42 -13.07
N LYS A 23 -11.77 -12.65 -13.57
CA LYS A 23 -11.71 -11.17 -13.55
C LYS A 23 -11.88 -10.59 -12.15
N LEU A 24 -12.49 -11.35 -11.23
CA LEU A 24 -12.58 -11.05 -9.81
C LEU A 24 -11.45 -11.69 -9.00
N GLU A 25 -10.41 -12.21 -9.65
CA GLU A 25 -9.30 -12.92 -8.99
C GLU A 25 -9.75 -14.19 -8.24
N ILE A 26 -10.90 -14.77 -8.62
CA ILE A 26 -11.43 -16.02 -8.04
C ILE A 26 -10.96 -17.20 -8.91
N HIS A 27 -10.01 -17.99 -8.40
CA HIS A 27 -9.40 -19.11 -9.12
C HIS A 27 -9.78 -20.48 -8.53
N SER A 28 -9.93 -20.55 -7.21
CA SER A 28 -10.18 -21.75 -6.41
C SER A 28 -11.53 -21.72 -5.69
N VAL A 29 -11.93 -22.84 -5.10
CA VAL A 29 -13.11 -22.91 -4.21
C VAL A 29 -12.90 -22.06 -2.96
N HIS A 30 -11.68 -22.08 -2.41
CA HIS A 30 -11.25 -21.20 -1.32
C HIS A 30 -11.46 -19.73 -1.69
N ASP A 31 -11.02 -19.29 -2.87
CA ASP A 31 -11.20 -17.88 -3.28
C ASP A 31 -12.67 -17.48 -3.38
N LEU A 32 -13.55 -18.40 -3.78
CA LEU A 32 -15.00 -18.16 -3.85
C LEU A 32 -15.62 -18.00 -2.46
N LEU A 33 -15.22 -18.83 -1.49
CA LEU A 33 -15.62 -18.71 -0.09
C LEU A 33 -15.07 -17.44 0.56
N TYR A 34 -13.87 -17.03 0.15
CA TYR A 34 -13.24 -15.82 0.64
C TYR A 34 -13.68 -14.59 -0.19
N HIS A 35 -14.60 -14.70 -1.15
CA HIS A 35 -15.17 -13.54 -1.83
C HIS A 35 -16.27 -12.90 -0.98
N PHE A 36 -15.88 -12.10 0.01
CA PHE A 36 -16.80 -11.56 1.01
C PHE A 36 -17.71 -10.44 0.46
N PRO A 37 -18.93 -10.28 1.03
CA PRO A 37 -19.80 -9.15 0.72
C PRO A 37 -19.24 -7.84 1.27
N PHE A 38 -19.50 -6.73 0.57
CA PHE A 38 -19.09 -5.39 1.00
C PHE A 38 -20.21 -4.60 1.70
N ARG A 39 -21.47 -5.07 1.58
CA ARG A 39 -22.63 -4.54 2.30
C ARG A 39 -23.72 -5.61 2.42
N TYR A 40 -24.70 -5.35 3.28
CA TYR A 40 -25.90 -6.17 3.41
C TYR A 40 -27.13 -5.30 3.22
N GLU A 41 -28.11 -5.81 2.49
CA GLU A 41 -29.44 -5.22 2.34
C GLU A 41 -30.39 -5.92 3.31
N ASP A 42 -31.06 -5.17 4.17
CA ASP A 42 -31.97 -5.76 5.15
C ASP A 42 -33.35 -5.99 4.53
N TYR A 43 -33.60 -7.25 4.15
CA TYR A 43 -34.88 -7.75 3.67
C TYR A 43 -35.51 -8.74 4.67
N SER A 44 -35.08 -8.71 5.93
CA SER A 44 -35.58 -9.63 6.97
C SER A 44 -37.01 -9.29 7.43
N ILE A 45 -37.46 -8.05 7.23
CA ILE A 45 -38.76 -7.59 7.68
C ILE A 45 -39.84 -8.07 6.71
N HIS A 46 -40.72 -8.95 7.20
CA HIS A 46 -41.90 -9.40 6.48
C HIS A 46 -43.14 -8.59 6.84
N LYS A 47 -43.89 -8.18 5.84
CA LYS A 47 -45.19 -7.53 6.01
C LYS A 47 -46.23 -8.06 5.04
N LYS A 48 -47.50 -7.94 5.43
CA LYS A 48 -48.64 -8.11 4.50
C LYS A 48 -48.84 -6.83 3.69
N ILE A 49 -49.50 -6.93 2.53
CA ILE A 49 -49.71 -5.81 1.60
C ILE A 49 -50.42 -4.64 2.27
N ASN A 50 -51.39 -4.91 3.16
CA ASN A 50 -52.12 -3.85 3.88
C ASN A 50 -51.31 -3.11 4.96
N GLN A 51 -50.13 -3.62 5.35
CA GLN A 51 -49.26 -3.02 6.38
C GLN A 51 -48.12 -2.19 5.79
N LEU A 52 -48.08 -2.07 4.46
CA LEU A 52 -47.02 -1.37 3.74
C LEU A 52 -47.13 0.15 3.93
N MET A 53 -46.00 0.77 4.22
CA MET A 53 -45.86 2.22 4.34
C MET A 53 -44.95 2.76 3.24
N LEU A 54 -45.23 3.97 2.77
CA LEU A 54 -44.40 4.59 1.73
C LEU A 54 -42.96 4.80 2.23
N GLY A 55 -41.98 4.39 1.43
CA GLY A 55 -40.56 4.63 1.66
C GLY A 55 -39.82 3.57 2.47
N GLU A 56 -40.53 2.61 3.07
CA GLU A 56 -39.89 1.51 3.82
C GLU A 56 -39.31 0.42 2.91
N ILE A 57 -38.36 -0.35 3.43
CA ILE A 57 -37.76 -1.50 2.75
C ILE A 57 -38.26 -2.76 3.44
N VAL A 58 -39.00 -3.60 2.71
CA VAL A 58 -39.66 -4.78 3.26
C VAL A 58 -39.75 -5.91 2.24
N THR A 59 -39.95 -7.12 2.74
CA THR A 59 -40.27 -8.31 1.96
C THR A 59 -41.76 -8.65 2.09
N ILE A 60 -42.42 -8.91 0.97
CA ILE A 60 -43.78 -9.47 0.93
C ILE A 60 -43.78 -10.81 0.21
N THR A 61 -44.69 -11.69 0.59
CA THR A 61 -44.90 -12.99 -0.04
C THR A 61 -46.32 -13.03 -0.60
N GLY A 62 -46.47 -13.39 -1.87
CA GLY A 62 -47.78 -13.42 -2.51
C GLY A 62 -47.82 -14.22 -3.80
N GLY A 63 -49.04 -14.53 -4.22
CA GLY A 63 -49.32 -15.19 -5.49
C GLY A 63 -49.29 -14.20 -6.66
N ILE A 64 -48.81 -14.64 -7.81
CA ILE A 64 -48.86 -13.85 -9.04
C ILE A 64 -50.30 -13.87 -9.59
N ALA A 65 -50.97 -12.72 -9.56
CA ALA A 65 -52.29 -12.56 -10.16
C ALA A 65 -52.18 -12.36 -11.68
N GLN A 66 -51.32 -11.43 -12.12
CA GLN A 66 -51.11 -11.13 -13.53
C GLN A 66 -49.67 -10.63 -13.77
N ILE A 67 -49.09 -10.97 -14.93
CA ILE A 67 -47.84 -10.37 -15.41
C ILE A 67 -47.97 -9.97 -16.88
N LYS A 68 -47.56 -8.76 -17.24
CA LYS A 68 -47.65 -8.24 -18.62
C LYS A 68 -46.48 -7.33 -18.98
N ASN A 69 -46.09 -7.36 -20.25
CA ASN A 69 -45.13 -6.41 -20.82
C ASN A 69 -45.88 -5.22 -21.42
N ILE A 70 -45.41 -4.02 -21.12
CA ILE A 70 -45.96 -2.73 -21.57
C ILE A 70 -44.86 -2.01 -22.36
N TYR A 71 -45.18 -1.58 -23.57
CA TYR A 71 -44.30 -0.79 -24.42
C TYR A 71 -44.57 0.70 -24.21
N LEU A 72 -43.56 1.47 -23.82
CA LEU A 72 -43.67 2.93 -23.64
C LEU A 72 -43.32 3.67 -24.94
N LYS A 73 -43.87 4.88 -25.11
CA LYS A 73 -43.65 5.75 -26.29
C LYS A 73 -42.17 6.11 -26.56
N SER A 74 -41.27 5.89 -25.61
CA SER A 74 -39.84 6.27 -25.70
C SER A 74 -38.88 5.10 -26.03
N ASN A 75 -39.33 4.04 -26.73
CA ASN A 75 -38.57 2.81 -26.97
C ASN A 75 -38.14 2.05 -25.69
N LYS A 76 -38.67 2.42 -24.52
CA LYS A 76 -38.45 1.73 -23.24
C LYS A 76 -39.53 0.68 -23.01
N GLN A 77 -39.16 -0.44 -22.41
CA GLN A 77 -40.07 -1.55 -22.14
C GLN A 77 -40.18 -1.77 -20.63
N LEU A 78 -41.40 -2.00 -20.16
CA LEU A 78 -41.71 -2.15 -18.75
C LEU A 78 -42.51 -3.44 -18.53
N THR A 79 -42.13 -4.24 -17.54
CA THR A 79 -42.90 -5.41 -17.11
C THR A 79 -43.64 -5.06 -15.84
N LYS A 80 -44.97 -5.18 -15.88
CA LYS A 80 -45.84 -4.96 -14.72
C LYS A 80 -46.33 -6.30 -14.20
N LEU A 81 -46.09 -6.54 -12.91
CA LEU A 81 -46.47 -7.74 -12.18
C LEU A 81 -47.46 -7.34 -11.07
N GLU A 82 -48.63 -7.95 -11.05
CA GLU A 82 -49.63 -7.82 -10.00
C GLU A 82 -49.49 -9.00 -9.04
N LEU A 83 -49.14 -8.69 -7.79
CA LEU A 83 -49.00 -9.64 -6.71
C LEU A 83 -50.20 -9.50 -5.77
N HIS A 84 -50.73 -10.61 -5.27
CA HIS A 84 -51.79 -10.62 -4.27
C HIS A 84 -51.42 -11.48 -3.06
N ASP A 85 -51.87 -11.06 -1.89
CA ASP A 85 -51.89 -11.86 -0.68
C ASP A 85 -53.34 -11.93 -0.14
N ASP A 86 -53.52 -12.38 1.10
CA ASP A 86 -54.84 -12.45 1.75
C ASP A 86 -55.41 -11.08 2.13
N THR A 87 -54.64 -10.00 1.99
CA THR A 87 -55.01 -8.64 2.43
C THR A 87 -55.17 -7.63 1.30
N GLY A 88 -54.59 -7.87 0.12
CA GLY A 88 -54.71 -6.94 -0.99
C GLY A 88 -53.92 -7.31 -2.24
N ILE A 89 -53.82 -6.34 -3.14
CA ILE A 89 -53.09 -6.46 -4.42
C ILE A 89 -52.11 -5.29 -4.52
N ILE A 90 -50.87 -5.57 -4.93
CA ILE A 90 -49.83 -4.57 -5.17
C ILE A 90 -49.16 -4.76 -6.53
N ASN A 91 -48.74 -3.65 -7.13
CA ASN A 91 -48.03 -3.65 -8.40
C ASN A 91 -46.51 -3.61 -8.19
N CYS A 92 -45.81 -4.48 -8.91
CA CYS A 92 -44.36 -4.48 -9.03
C CYS A 92 -43.98 -4.12 -10.48
N VAL A 93 -43.07 -3.18 -10.64
CA VAL A 93 -42.68 -2.61 -11.93
C VAL A 93 -41.21 -2.91 -12.20
N PHE A 94 -40.90 -3.60 -13.30
CA PHE A 94 -39.53 -3.90 -13.70
C PHE A 94 -39.19 -3.22 -15.03
N PHE A 95 -38.12 -2.43 -15.06
CA PHE A 95 -37.66 -1.79 -16.29
C PHE A 95 -36.74 -2.72 -17.09
N ASN A 96 -36.96 -2.81 -18.40
CA ASN A 96 -36.14 -3.59 -19.34
C ASN A 96 -35.99 -5.09 -19.02
N GLN A 97 -36.86 -5.67 -18.19
CA GLN A 97 -36.83 -7.09 -17.80
C GLN A 97 -37.99 -7.90 -18.41
N HIS A 98 -38.22 -7.74 -19.72
CA HIS A 98 -39.32 -8.41 -20.44
C HIS A 98 -39.26 -9.95 -20.41
N PHE A 99 -38.10 -10.53 -20.12
CA PHE A 99 -37.91 -11.97 -19.99
C PHE A 99 -38.68 -12.57 -18.80
N LEU A 100 -39.05 -11.74 -17.81
CA LEU A 100 -39.75 -12.19 -16.60
C LEU A 100 -41.10 -12.85 -16.91
N THR A 101 -41.79 -12.44 -17.98
CA THR A 101 -43.05 -13.08 -18.41
C THR A 101 -42.87 -14.52 -18.90
N ARG A 102 -41.64 -14.94 -19.22
CA ARG A 102 -41.34 -16.33 -19.59
C ARG A 102 -41.07 -17.20 -18.37
N THR A 103 -40.53 -16.63 -17.30
CA THR A 103 -40.11 -17.34 -16.09
C THR A 103 -41.17 -17.34 -14.98
N LEU A 104 -41.88 -16.22 -14.82
CA LEU A 104 -42.92 -16.03 -13.82
C LEU A 104 -44.28 -16.25 -14.47
N LYS A 105 -45.06 -17.19 -13.92
CA LYS A 105 -46.41 -17.52 -14.39
C LYS A 105 -47.45 -17.20 -13.31
N PRO A 106 -48.70 -16.89 -13.70
CA PRO A 106 -49.81 -16.79 -12.76
C PRO A 106 -49.88 -18.02 -11.84
N GLN A 107 -50.37 -17.83 -10.61
CA GLN A 107 -50.45 -18.85 -9.53
C GLN A 107 -49.12 -19.27 -8.89
N MET A 108 -47.96 -18.84 -9.42
CA MET A 108 -46.70 -19.00 -8.68
C MET A 108 -46.69 -18.11 -7.44
N THR A 109 -46.15 -18.61 -6.33
CA THR A 109 -45.90 -17.82 -5.12
C THR A 109 -44.47 -17.31 -5.15
N ILE A 110 -44.28 -16.01 -4.93
CA ILE A 110 -42.96 -15.38 -4.95
C ILE A 110 -42.79 -14.45 -3.74
N ASN A 111 -41.54 -14.29 -3.33
CA ASN A 111 -41.11 -13.21 -2.45
C ASN A 111 -40.70 -12.01 -3.29
N ILE A 112 -41.16 -10.83 -2.90
CA ILE A 112 -40.78 -9.54 -3.45
C ILE A 112 -40.15 -8.73 -2.32
N ALA A 113 -38.91 -8.28 -2.51
CA ALA A 113 -38.18 -7.48 -1.54
C ALA A 113 -37.68 -6.19 -2.18
N GLY A 114 -37.88 -5.06 -1.51
CA GLY A 114 -37.41 -3.78 -2.01
C GLY A 114 -38.01 -2.59 -1.27
N LYS A 115 -37.79 -1.40 -1.82
CA LYS A 115 -38.38 -0.18 -1.29
C LYS A 115 -39.81 0.00 -1.81
N VAL A 116 -40.74 0.29 -0.90
CA VAL A 116 -42.12 0.67 -1.23
C VAL A 116 -42.12 2.10 -1.75
N ASP A 117 -42.60 2.29 -2.96
CA ASP A 117 -42.72 3.58 -3.64
C ASP A 117 -44.21 3.89 -3.93
N SER A 118 -44.49 5.05 -4.52
CA SER A 118 -45.83 5.46 -4.94
C SER A 118 -45.83 5.82 -6.42
N SER A 119 -46.81 5.29 -7.15
CA SER A 119 -47.09 5.65 -8.53
C SER A 119 -48.59 5.85 -8.71
N ASP A 120 -49.00 6.99 -9.27
CA ASP A 120 -50.39 7.39 -9.45
C ASP A 120 -51.24 7.27 -8.16
N GLY A 121 -50.64 7.60 -7.01
CA GLY A 121 -51.29 7.56 -5.69
C GLY A 121 -51.49 6.15 -5.11
N LYS A 122 -50.91 5.11 -5.72
CA LYS A 122 -50.93 3.72 -5.21
C LYS A 122 -49.54 3.26 -4.84
N LEU A 123 -49.44 2.45 -3.79
CA LEU A 123 -48.18 1.82 -3.40
C LEU A 123 -47.73 0.81 -4.47
N VAL A 124 -46.43 0.84 -4.78
CA VAL A 124 -45.80 -0.01 -5.79
C VAL A 124 -44.38 -0.39 -5.36
N PHE A 125 -43.86 -1.49 -5.92
CA PHE A 125 -42.41 -1.74 -5.89
C PHE A 125 -41.79 -1.40 -7.24
N ILE A 126 -40.71 -0.64 -7.23
CA ILE A 126 -39.96 -0.28 -8.44
C ILE A 126 -38.65 -1.07 -8.48
N SER A 127 -38.54 -1.94 -9.48
CA SER A 127 -37.43 -2.87 -9.71
C SER A 127 -37.00 -3.65 -8.44
N PRO A 128 -37.95 -4.29 -7.72
CA PRO A 128 -37.61 -5.05 -6.52
C PRO A 128 -36.77 -6.29 -6.83
N GLU A 129 -36.10 -6.84 -5.80
CA GLU A 129 -35.60 -8.21 -5.87
C GLU A 129 -36.77 -9.19 -5.77
N TYR A 130 -36.66 -10.33 -6.47
CA TYR A 130 -37.66 -11.38 -6.41
C TYR A 130 -37.02 -12.77 -6.32
N GLU A 131 -37.71 -13.67 -5.64
CA GLU A 131 -37.35 -15.08 -5.54
C GLU A 131 -38.61 -15.95 -5.56
N ILE A 132 -38.59 -17.05 -6.32
CA ILE A 132 -39.71 -17.99 -6.35
C ILE A 132 -39.69 -18.78 -5.05
N VAL A 133 -40.83 -18.83 -4.36
CA VAL A 133 -40.96 -19.59 -3.12
C VAL A 133 -40.96 -21.07 -3.48
N ASN A 134 -39.99 -21.81 -2.97
CA ASN A 134 -39.95 -23.26 -3.03
C ASN A 134 -39.79 -23.79 -1.59
N PRO A 135 -40.70 -24.65 -1.09
CA PRO A 135 -40.62 -25.19 0.26
C PRO A 135 -39.31 -25.91 0.58
N GLU A 136 -38.62 -26.44 -0.43
CA GLU A 136 -37.38 -27.20 -0.27
C GLU A 136 -36.11 -26.33 -0.39
N ILE A 137 -36.24 -25.05 -0.75
CA ILE A 137 -35.10 -24.18 -1.03
C ILE A 137 -35.25 -22.88 -0.24
N ASP A 138 -34.36 -22.67 0.72
CA ASP A 138 -34.30 -21.43 1.47
C ASP A 138 -34.09 -20.21 0.56
N PRO A 139 -34.78 -19.09 0.84
CA PRO A 139 -34.65 -17.88 0.04
C PRO A 139 -33.26 -17.27 0.26
N VAL A 140 -32.42 -17.22 -0.77
CA VAL A 140 -31.05 -16.66 -0.64
C VAL A 140 -31.05 -15.15 -0.91
N SER A 141 -32.11 -14.65 -1.57
CA SER A 141 -32.21 -13.29 -2.06
C SER A 141 -33.31 -12.44 -1.42
N THR A 142 -34.07 -13.02 -0.51
CA THR A 142 -35.18 -12.34 0.18
C THR A 142 -35.25 -12.84 1.62
N SER A 143 -36.03 -12.19 2.48
CA SER A 143 -36.35 -12.72 3.82
C SER A 143 -35.16 -12.83 4.78
N ARG A 144 -34.10 -12.06 4.56
CA ARG A 144 -32.87 -12.07 5.37
C ARG A 144 -32.03 -10.81 5.16
N LEU A 145 -30.93 -10.72 5.92
CA LEU A 145 -29.81 -9.84 5.60
C LEU A 145 -29.12 -10.37 4.34
N VAL A 146 -29.38 -9.70 3.22
CA VAL A 146 -28.94 -10.13 1.90
C VAL A 146 -27.53 -9.61 1.61
N PRO A 147 -26.54 -10.50 1.40
CA PRO A 147 -25.17 -10.09 1.10
C PRO A 147 -25.04 -9.54 -0.33
N VAL A 148 -24.34 -8.42 -0.47
CA VAL A 148 -24.00 -7.81 -1.76
C VAL A 148 -22.50 -7.90 -1.98
N TYR A 149 -22.11 -8.48 -3.11
CA TYR A 149 -20.73 -8.84 -3.43
C TYR A 149 -20.13 -7.89 -4.47
N PRO A 150 -18.80 -7.73 -4.52
CA PRO A 150 -18.16 -7.10 -5.66
C PRO A 150 -18.51 -7.86 -6.96
N GLU A 151 -19.03 -7.15 -7.95
CA GLU A 151 -19.57 -7.71 -9.20
C GLU A 151 -18.67 -7.42 -10.41
N THR A 152 -18.83 -8.20 -11.48
CA THR A 152 -18.30 -7.86 -12.82
C THR A 152 -19.41 -7.92 -13.85
N ALA A 153 -19.18 -7.35 -15.04
CA ALA A 153 -20.13 -7.45 -16.14
C ALA A 153 -20.57 -8.90 -16.38
N LYS A 154 -21.86 -9.17 -16.18
CA LYS A 154 -22.53 -10.49 -16.32
C LYS A 154 -22.32 -11.47 -15.15
N LEU A 155 -21.73 -11.05 -14.04
CA LEU A 155 -21.65 -11.84 -12.80
C LEU A 155 -22.26 -11.03 -11.64
N THR A 156 -23.48 -11.40 -11.24
CA THR A 156 -24.27 -10.64 -10.25
C THR A 156 -24.14 -11.23 -8.86
N SER A 157 -24.40 -10.41 -7.83
CA SER A 157 -24.48 -10.84 -6.43
C SER A 157 -25.51 -11.96 -6.25
N LYS A 158 -26.61 -11.94 -7.00
CA LYS A 158 -27.61 -13.03 -6.99
C LYS A 158 -27.03 -14.37 -7.42
N TRP A 159 -26.18 -14.39 -8.45
CA TRP A 159 -25.53 -15.61 -8.90
C TRP A 159 -24.48 -16.10 -7.89
N LEU A 160 -23.65 -15.19 -7.37
CA LEU A 160 -22.64 -15.49 -6.36
C LEU A 160 -23.28 -16.03 -5.08
N ARG A 161 -24.32 -15.35 -4.58
CA ARG A 161 -25.16 -15.78 -3.45
C ARG A 161 -25.57 -17.24 -3.58
N ARG A 162 -26.21 -17.60 -4.70
CA ARG A 162 -26.71 -18.96 -4.89
C ARG A 162 -25.58 -19.99 -4.90
N LYS A 163 -24.44 -19.67 -5.52
CA LYS A 163 -23.30 -20.57 -5.58
C LYS A 163 -22.66 -20.79 -4.22
N ILE A 164 -22.43 -19.71 -3.48
CA ILE A 164 -21.87 -19.76 -2.13
C ILE A 164 -22.84 -20.47 -1.18
N TYR A 165 -24.15 -20.20 -1.25
CA TYR A 165 -25.16 -20.87 -0.43
C TYR A 165 -25.13 -22.39 -0.59
N ASN A 166 -25.13 -22.86 -1.84
CA ASN A 166 -25.08 -24.29 -2.13
C ASN A 166 -23.78 -24.92 -1.61
N LEU A 167 -22.65 -24.22 -1.75
CA LEU A 167 -21.35 -24.71 -1.26
C LEU A 167 -21.36 -24.82 0.27
N LEU A 168 -21.82 -23.78 0.96
CA LEU A 168 -21.91 -23.79 2.42
C LEU A 168 -22.86 -24.89 2.93
N SER A 169 -23.95 -25.17 2.21
CA SER A 169 -24.96 -26.15 2.65
C SER A 169 -24.48 -27.61 2.59
N CYS A 170 -23.48 -27.92 1.76
CA CYS A 170 -23.08 -29.30 1.46
C CYS A 170 -21.75 -29.75 2.09
N GLU A 171 -20.92 -28.82 2.55
CA GLU A 171 -19.56 -29.13 3.02
C GLU A 171 -19.33 -28.55 4.43
N MET A 172 -18.37 -29.14 5.14
CA MET A 172 -17.81 -28.59 6.38
C MET A 172 -16.41 -28.05 6.09
N PHE A 173 -16.07 -26.90 6.69
CA PHE A 173 -14.83 -26.19 6.36
C PHE A 173 -13.78 -26.20 7.49
N ASN A 174 -13.89 -27.10 8.46
CA ASN A 174 -13.00 -27.14 9.64
C ASN A 174 -11.51 -27.26 9.26
N ASP A 175 -11.19 -27.92 8.15
CA ASP A 175 -9.81 -28.05 7.65
C ASP A 175 -9.19 -26.74 7.15
N LEU A 176 -9.99 -25.67 7.04
CA LEU A 176 -9.53 -24.32 6.71
C LEU A 176 -9.19 -23.48 7.96
N GLU A 177 -9.29 -24.05 9.17
CA GLU A 177 -9.02 -23.29 10.39
C GLU A 177 -7.52 -23.03 10.57
N ILE A 178 -7.12 -21.75 10.45
CA ILE A 178 -5.74 -21.30 10.67
C ILE A 178 -5.49 -21.00 12.14
N ILE A 179 -6.51 -20.48 12.84
CA ILE A 179 -6.38 -19.99 14.21
C ILE A 179 -6.42 -21.18 15.17
N PRO A 180 -5.38 -21.40 16.00
CA PRO A 180 -5.40 -22.44 17.01
C PRO A 180 -6.60 -22.36 17.96
N LEU A 181 -7.11 -23.52 18.39
CA LEU A 181 -8.24 -23.62 19.31
C LEU A 181 -8.04 -22.82 20.60
N GLU A 182 -6.80 -22.74 21.09
CA GLU A 182 -6.44 -21.93 22.25
C GLU A 182 -6.83 -20.45 22.05
N PHE A 183 -6.53 -19.87 20.88
CA PHE A 183 -6.82 -18.46 20.59
C PHE A 183 -8.30 -18.25 20.27
N LEU A 184 -8.95 -19.21 19.59
CA LEU A 184 -10.41 -19.18 19.39
C LEU A 184 -11.14 -19.09 20.74
N ASN A 185 -10.74 -19.91 21.72
CA ASN A 185 -11.33 -19.90 23.05
C ASN A 185 -11.00 -18.62 23.83
N ARG A 186 -9.75 -18.16 23.78
CA ARG A 186 -9.29 -16.95 24.47
C ARG A 186 -10.08 -15.71 24.05
N TYR A 187 -10.31 -15.55 22.74
CA TYR A 187 -11.03 -14.40 22.18
C TYR A 187 -12.52 -14.66 21.92
N ARG A 188 -13.01 -15.86 22.25
CA ARG A 188 -14.41 -16.30 22.02
C ARG A 188 -14.83 -16.17 20.55
N PHE A 189 -13.92 -16.44 19.64
CA PHE A 189 -14.20 -16.46 18.21
C PHE A 189 -14.95 -17.72 17.83
N ASN A 190 -15.85 -17.58 16.85
CA ASN A 190 -16.43 -18.73 16.18
C ASN A 190 -15.37 -19.42 15.31
N ASN A 191 -15.53 -20.73 15.10
CA ASN A 191 -14.69 -21.47 14.15
C ASN A 191 -14.96 -21.03 12.71
N ILE A 192 -14.03 -21.38 11.81
CA ILE A 192 -14.06 -20.99 10.40
C ILE A 192 -15.37 -21.36 9.70
N ASP A 193 -15.93 -22.55 9.94
CA ASP A 193 -17.19 -22.99 9.31
C ASP A 193 -18.36 -22.08 9.68
N LYS A 194 -18.54 -21.80 10.98
CA LYS A 194 -19.58 -20.90 11.45
C LYS A 194 -19.34 -19.46 11.00
N SER A 195 -18.10 -18.99 11.03
CA SER A 195 -17.74 -17.64 10.56
C SER A 195 -17.98 -17.45 9.06
N LEU A 196 -17.67 -18.43 8.21
CA LEU A 196 -17.98 -18.38 6.77
C LEU A 196 -19.50 -18.33 6.53
N ARG A 197 -20.27 -19.12 7.28
CA ARG A 197 -21.74 -19.07 7.19
C ARG A 197 -22.28 -17.70 7.61
N GLN A 198 -21.77 -17.14 8.71
CA GLN A 198 -22.22 -15.87 9.25
C GLN A 198 -21.82 -14.66 8.40
N ILE A 199 -20.63 -14.65 7.77
CA ILE A 199 -20.25 -13.54 6.90
C ILE A 199 -21.07 -13.53 5.61
N HIS A 200 -21.40 -14.70 5.06
CA HIS A 200 -22.22 -14.74 3.84
C HIS A 200 -23.71 -14.61 4.13
N PHE A 201 -24.21 -15.26 5.17
CA PHE A 201 -25.63 -15.34 5.51
C PHE A 201 -25.85 -15.11 7.01
N PRO A 202 -25.67 -13.87 7.50
CA PRO A 202 -25.84 -13.54 8.91
C PRO A 202 -27.31 -13.62 9.31
N ALA A 203 -27.56 -14.14 10.51
CA ALA A 203 -28.89 -14.10 11.13
C ALA A 203 -29.19 -12.74 11.77
N SER A 204 -28.14 -12.04 12.22
CA SER A 204 -28.26 -10.75 12.90
C SER A 204 -27.11 -9.79 12.54
N PRO A 205 -27.30 -8.46 12.67
CA PRO A 205 -26.19 -7.51 12.53
C PRO A 205 -25.06 -7.74 13.55
N THR A 206 -25.38 -8.29 14.72
CA THR A 206 -24.37 -8.64 15.74
C THR A 206 -23.49 -9.83 15.35
N ASP A 207 -24.00 -10.74 14.51
CA ASP A 207 -23.18 -11.83 13.96
C ASP A 207 -22.17 -11.27 12.95
N ILE A 208 -22.57 -10.26 12.18
CA ILE A 208 -21.69 -9.59 11.21
C ILE A 208 -20.49 -8.97 11.94
N SER A 209 -20.73 -8.17 12.99
CA SER A 209 -19.64 -7.49 13.70
C SER A 209 -18.64 -8.47 14.32
N LYS A 210 -19.11 -9.51 15.01
CA LYS A 210 -18.25 -10.56 15.59
C LYS A 210 -17.47 -11.34 14.53
N THR A 211 -18.10 -11.58 13.38
CA THR A 211 -17.46 -12.31 12.29
C THR A 211 -16.39 -11.47 11.59
N ILE A 212 -16.67 -10.18 11.39
CA ILE A 212 -15.69 -9.21 10.90
C ILE A 212 -14.50 -9.16 11.85
N GLU A 213 -14.72 -9.04 13.17
CA GLU A 213 -13.64 -9.05 14.17
C GLU A 213 -12.76 -10.30 14.07
N ARG A 214 -13.36 -11.49 13.98
CA ARG A 214 -12.66 -12.76 13.79
C ARG A 214 -11.82 -12.78 12.51
N PHE A 215 -12.37 -12.35 11.37
CA PHE A 215 -11.62 -12.32 10.12
C PHE A 215 -10.54 -11.22 10.09
N SER A 216 -10.78 -10.07 10.72
CA SER A 216 -9.75 -9.04 10.93
C SER A 216 -8.58 -9.62 11.73
N TYR A 217 -8.86 -10.39 12.78
CA TYR A 217 -7.83 -11.14 13.51
C TYR A 217 -7.11 -12.14 12.62
N GLU A 218 -7.83 -13.01 11.88
CA GLU A 218 -7.24 -14.02 11.00
C GLU A 218 -6.28 -13.38 9.98
N GLU A 219 -6.70 -12.30 9.32
CA GLU A 219 -5.90 -11.65 8.29
C GLU A 219 -4.57 -11.11 8.87
N LEU A 220 -4.64 -10.40 10.00
CA LEU A 220 -3.46 -9.83 10.67
C LEU A 220 -2.55 -10.92 11.22
N PHE A 221 -3.12 -11.89 11.92
CA PHE A 221 -2.41 -13.03 12.48
C PHE A 221 -1.67 -13.82 11.40
N THR A 222 -2.36 -14.18 10.32
CA THR A 222 -1.78 -14.92 9.19
C THR A 222 -0.63 -14.13 8.55
N THR A 223 -0.83 -12.82 8.35
CA THR A 223 0.20 -11.96 7.74
C THR A 223 1.45 -11.84 8.62
N GLN A 224 1.27 -11.59 9.92
CA GLN A 224 2.37 -11.46 10.86
C GLN A 224 3.10 -12.79 11.05
N LEU A 225 2.37 -13.91 11.12
CA LEU A 225 2.92 -15.25 11.20
C LEU A 225 3.79 -15.59 9.98
N ILE A 226 3.32 -15.27 8.77
CA ILE A 226 4.11 -15.38 7.53
C ILE A 226 5.43 -14.58 7.65
N GLY A 227 5.38 -13.34 8.15
CA GLY A 227 6.55 -12.50 8.36
C GLY A 227 7.55 -13.11 9.34
N LEU A 228 7.07 -13.62 10.47
CA LEU A 228 7.90 -14.23 11.52
C LEU A 228 8.51 -15.57 11.06
N VAL A 229 7.77 -16.39 10.30
CA VAL A 229 8.32 -17.62 9.70
C VAL A 229 9.45 -17.29 8.72
N ARG A 230 9.27 -16.26 7.88
CA ARG A 230 10.34 -15.77 6.97
C ARG A 230 11.55 -15.27 7.76
N ARG A 231 11.34 -14.56 8.87
CA ARG A 231 12.41 -14.12 9.77
C ARG A 231 13.18 -15.31 10.33
N SER A 232 12.49 -16.30 10.89
CA SER A 232 13.12 -17.49 11.46
C SER A 232 13.95 -18.23 10.42
N LYS A 233 13.45 -18.33 9.17
CA LYS A 233 14.20 -18.93 8.06
C LYS A 233 15.41 -18.12 7.63
N TRP A 234 15.29 -16.80 7.62
CA TRP A 234 16.42 -15.91 7.35
C TRP A 234 17.52 -16.09 8.40
N GLN A 235 17.12 -16.18 9.67
CA GLN A 235 18.05 -16.39 10.79
C GLN A 235 18.69 -17.78 10.77
N SER A 236 17.99 -18.80 10.22
CA SER A 236 18.55 -20.14 10.04
C SER A 236 19.39 -20.29 8.75
N ARG A 237 19.45 -19.28 7.86
CA ARG A 237 20.26 -19.32 6.63
C ARG A 237 21.73 -19.13 6.97
N GLY A 238 22.39 -20.21 7.33
CA GLY A 238 23.83 -20.29 7.52
C GLY A 238 24.37 -19.42 8.67
N VAL A 239 25.68 -19.38 8.79
CA VAL A 239 26.38 -18.57 9.80
C VAL A 239 26.67 -17.21 9.18
N ALA A 240 26.29 -16.11 9.84
CA ALA A 240 26.74 -14.78 9.44
C ALA A 240 28.14 -14.50 9.98
N LYS A 241 28.93 -13.71 9.24
CA LYS A 241 30.24 -13.27 9.70
C LYS A 241 30.07 -12.21 10.77
N LYS A 242 30.58 -12.44 11.99
CA LYS A 242 30.54 -11.43 13.04
C LYS A 242 31.25 -10.16 12.60
N ILE A 243 30.54 -9.04 12.64
CA ILE A 243 31.08 -7.71 12.43
C ILE A 243 31.10 -7.01 13.78
N SER A 244 32.29 -6.67 14.27
CA SER A 244 32.48 -5.94 15.52
C SER A 244 33.33 -4.71 15.28
N LEU A 245 33.02 -3.65 16.01
CA LEU A 245 33.81 -2.43 16.05
C LEU A 245 34.18 -2.18 17.52
N ASN A 246 35.47 -1.98 17.80
CA ASN A 246 35.89 -1.72 19.18
C ASN A 246 35.55 -0.27 19.58
N GLY A 247 35.41 -0.01 20.88
CA GLY A 247 35.01 1.31 21.39
C GLY A 247 35.91 2.46 20.91
N ASN A 248 37.22 2.22 20.80
CA ASN A 248 38.17 3.21 20.29
C ASN A 248 37.96 3.51 18.80
N GLU A 249 37.68 2.50 17.98
CA GLU A 249 37.42 2.67 16.54
C GLU A 249 36.08 3.38 16.30
N LEU A 250 35.10 3.14 17.16
CA LEU A 250 33.83 3.87 17.14
C LEU A 250 34.04 5.35 17.45
N LEU A 251 34.80 5.65 18.51
CA LEU A 251 35.13 7.01 18.91
C LEU A 251 35.93 7.74 17.83
N ASP A 252 36.89 7.04 17.21
CA ASP A 252 37.69 7.54 16.09
C ASP A 252 36.82 7.90 14.88
N PHE A 253 35.88 7.01 14.49
CA PHE A 253 34.92 7.33 13.43
C PHE A 253 34.09 8.57 13.78
N MET A 254 33.59 8.65 15.02
CA MET A 254 32.75 9.76 15.47
C MET A 254 33.51 11.10 15.56
N SER A 255 34.79 11.10 15.92
CA SER A 255 35.59 12.33 16.04
C SER A 255 35.94 12.96 14.70
N HIS A 256 35.96 12.18 13.63
CA HIS A 256 36.23 12.67 12.28
C HIS A 256 35.00 13.24 11.57
N LEU A 257 33.80 13.05 12.14
CA LEU A 257 32.59 13.62 11.52
C LEU A 257 32.55 15.15 11.66
N PRO A 258 32.14 15.89 10.61
CA PRO A 258 32.03 17.35 10.68
C PRO A 258 30.81 17.83 11.49
N PHE A 259 30.10 16.93 12.17
CA PHE A 259 28.93 17.18 12.98
C PHE A 259 28.83 16.15 14.10
N GLN A 260 28.09 16.49 15.17
CA GLN A 260 27.77 15.56 16.24
C GLN A 260 26.55 14.72 15.88
N LEU A 261 26.62 13.42 16.19
CA LEU A 261 25.48 12.51 16.04
C LEU A 261 24.39 12.85 17.06
N THR A 262 23.13 12.73 16.63
CA THR A 262 21.97 12.87 17.52
C THR A 262 21.84 11.66 18.47
N LYS A 263 21.06 11.78 19.54
CA LYS A 263 20.84 10.65 20.46
C LYS A 263 20.13 9.51 19.73
N ALA A 264 19.20 9.83 18.84
CA ALA A 264 18.54 8.86 17.97
C ALA A 264 19.54 8.13 17.06
N GLN A 265 20.46 8.85 16.41
CA GLN A 265 21.50 8.24 15.57
C GLN A 265 22.42 7.31 16.39
N ILE A 266 22.87 7.74 17.57
CA ILE A 266 23.71 6.92 18.47
C ILE A 266 22.98 5.65 18.89
N ARG A 267 21.70 5.75 19.29
CA ARG A 267 20.86 4.60 19.63
C ARG A 267 20.78 3.61 18.46
N VAL A 268 20.47 4.08 17.26
CA VAL A 268 20.35 3.21 16.07
C VAL A 268 21.69 2.60 15.68
N CYS A 269 22.80 3.34 15.78
CA CYS A 269 24.14 2.79 15.60
C CYS A 269 24.42 1.63 16.56
N HIS A 270 24.06 1.78 17.84
CA HIS A 270 24.24 0.72 18.84
C HIS A 270 23.37 -0.52 18.54
N GLU A 271 22.08 -0.33 18.22
CA GLU A 271 21.17 -1.41 17.81
C GLU A 271 21.72 -2.20 16.62
N LEU A 272 22.20 -1.47 15.60
CA LEU A 272 22.76 -2.05 14.39
C LEU A 272 24.05 -2.82 14.66
N LEU A 273 25.00 -2.23 15.40
CA LEU A 273 26.28 -2.88 15.74
C LEU A 273 26.03 -4.14 16.59
N THR A 274 25.06 -4.09 17.50
CA THR A 274 24.67 -5.25 18.32
C THR A 274 24.16 -6.38 17.44
N ASP A 275 23.37 -6.11 16.40
CA ASP A 275 22.85 -7.15 15.53
C ASP A 275 23.89 -7.74 14.59
N ILE A 276 24.73 -6.91 13.98
CA ILE A 276 25.77 -7.41 13.05
C ILE A 276 26.94 -8.09 13.78
N SER A 277 27.03 -7.96 15.11
CA SER A 277 27.99 -8.70 15.93
C SER A 277 27.61 -10.16 16.19
N LYS A 278 26.36 -10.55 15.91
CA LYS A 278 25.83 -11.91 16.12
C LYS A 278 26.21 -12.83 14.96
N ASN A 279 26.21 -14.13 15.23
CA ASN A 279 26.38 -15.19 14.20
C ASN A 279 25.13 -15.41 13.33
N VAL A 280 24.12 -14.56 13.46
CA VAL A 280 22.83 -14.69 12.80
C VAL A 280 22.69 -13.54 11.80
N PRO A 281 22.28 -13.79 10.55
CA PRO A 281 22.10 -12.74 9.55
C PRO A 281 21.12 -11.67 10.05
N ALA A 282 21.59 -10.43 10.14
CA ALA A 282 20.74 -9.31 10.53
C ALA A 282 19.85 -8.91 9.34
N ASN A 283 18.61 -8.48 9.62
CA ASN A 283 17.69 -7.96 8.62
C ASN A 283 16.95 -6.76 9.20
N ARG A 284 17.51 -5.56 9.04
CA ARG A 284 17.07 -4.36 9.75
C ARG A 284 16.62 -3.26 8.80
N LEU A 285 15.49 -2.62 9.11
CA LEU A 285 14.96 -1.43 8.46
C LEU A 285 15.24 -0.20 9.32
N ILE A 286 16.05 0.71 8.80
CA ILE A 286 16.31 2.03 9.36
C ILE A 286 15.33 3.02 8.72
N GLN A 287 14.50 3.63 9.56
CA GLN A 287 13.56 4.67 9.17
C GLN A 287 14.00 6.01 9.71
N GLY A 288 13.70 7.06 8.96
CA GLY A 288 13.87 8.43 9.43
C GLY A 288 13.56 9.40 8.32
N ASP A 289 13.29 10.64 8.69
CA ASP A 289 12.95 11.69 7.73
C ASP A 289 14.09 11.96 6.72
N VAL A 290 13.76 12.59 5.59
CA VAL A 290 14.76 13.04 4.61
C VAL A 290 15.75 13.97 5.32
N GLY A 291 17.03 13.60 5.33
CA GLY A 291 18.09 14.36 6.00
C GLY A 291 18.19 14.14 7.52
N SER A 292 17.57 13.09 8.07
CA SER A 292 17.80 12.65 9.46
C SER A 292 19.18 11.98 9.66
N GLY A 293 19.98 11.85 8.60
CA GLY A 293 21.32 11.27 8.65
C GLY A 293 21.39 9.75 8.51
N LYS A 294 20.38 9.07 7.94
CA LYS A 294 20.40 7.61 7.69
C LYS A 294 21.71 7.11 7.06
N THR A 295 22.26 7.85 6.11
CA THR A 295 23.53 7.50 5.42
C THR A 295 24.72 7.42 6.37
N VAL A 296 24.80 8.25 7.43
CA VAL A 296 25.94 8.20 8.38
C VAL A 296 25.89 6.93 9.23
N VAL A 297 24.69 6.49 9.60
CA VAL A 297 24.47 5.23 10.33
C VAL A 297 24.88 4.04 9.46
N ALA A 298 24.48 4.03 8.18
CA ALA A 298 24.92 3.02 7.23
C ALA A 298 26.44 3.06 6.98
N ALA A 299 27.03 4.26 6.92
CA ALA A 299 28.47 4.43 6.77
C ALA A 299 29.23 3.78 7.94
N LEU A 300 28.80 4.03 9.19
CA LEU A 300 29.40 3.37 10.36
C LEU A 300 29.35 1.83 10.26
N ALA A 301 28.22 1.28 9.81
CA ALA A 301 28.09 -0.16 9.60
C ALA A 301 29.08 -0.71 8.55
N MET A 302 29.24 0.01 7.44
CA MET A 302 30.20 -0.34 6.38
C MET A 302 31.64 -0.23 6.87
N TYR A 303 31.95 0.78 7.70
CA TYR A 303 33.26 0.90 8.35
C TYR A 303 33.56 -0.28 9.28
N ALA A 304 32.58 -0.68 10.10
CA ALA A 304 32.70 -1.86 10.96
C ALA A 304 32.92 -3.14 10.15
N ALA A 305 32.18 -3.33 9.05
CA ALA A 305 32.37 -4.46 8.14
C ALA A 305 33.80 -4.49 7.58
N PHE A 306 34.32 -3.34 7.14
CA PHE A 306 35.68 -3.20 6.62
C PHE A 306 36.75 -3.56 7.67
N LYS A 307 36.63 -3.03 8.89
CA LYS A 307 37.53 -3.34 10.02
C LYS A 307 37.48 -4.82 10.42
N SER A 308 36.30 -5.44 10.35
CA SER A 308 36.09 -6.88 10.53
C SER A 308 36.54 -7.72 9.33
N GLY A 309 37.17 -7.11 8.33
CA GLY A 309 37.74 -7.78 7.18
C GLY A 309 36.72 -8.30 6.18
N ALA A 310 35.52 -7.71 6.12
CA ALA A 310 34.46 -8.03 5.16
C ALA A 310 34.21 -6.85 4.20
N GLY A 311 33.79 -7.14 2.98
CA GLY A 311 33.31 -6.11 2.05
C GLY A 311 31.86 -5.70 2.37
N SER A 312 31.46 -4.54 1.85
CA SER A 312 30.09 -4.05 1.96
C SER A 312 29.56 -3.52 0.64
N ILE A 313 28.24 -3.60 0.45
CA ILE A 313 27.54 -3.04 -0.70
C ILE A 313 26.55 -1.99 -0.24
N LEU A 314 26.49 -0.84 -0.89
CA LEU A 314 25.38 0.10 -0.82
C LEU A 314 24.70 0.20 -2.19
N MET A 315 23.42 -0.16 -2.23
CA MET A 315 22.60 -0.03 -3.42
C MET A 315 21.68 1.19 -3.34
N ALA A 316 21.61 1.94 -4.45
CA ALA A 316 20.69 3.05 -4.63
C ALA A 316 19.86 2.90 -5.92
N PRO A 317 18.62 3.40 -5.94
CA PRO A 317 17.67 3.19 -7.05
C PRO A 317 18.07 3.87 -8.37
N THR A 318 18.87 4.93 -8.30
CA THR A 318 19.27 5.72 -9.48
C THR A 318 20.77 5.99 -9.48
N GLU A 319 21.34 6.22 -10.66
CA GLU A 319 22.78 6.53 -10.80
C GLU A 319 23.15 7.82 -10.07
N VAL A 320 22.25 8.82 -10.08
CA VAL A 320 22.44 10.09 -9.36
C VAL A 320 22.55 9.87 -7.86
N LEU A 321 21.66 9.06 -7.28
CA LEU A 321 21.68 8.78 -5.85
C LEU A 321 22.87 7.89 -5.47
N ALA A 322 23.24 6.92 -6.31
CA ALA A 322 24.45 6.12 -6.12
C ALA A 322 25.72 6.99 -6.11
N PHE A 323 25.83 7.95 -7.04
CA PHE A 323 26.95 8.89 -7.08
C PHE A 323 27.00 9.77 -5.83
N GLN A 324 25.85 10.27 -5.36
CA GLN A 324 25.78 11.08 -4.14
C GLN A 324 26.23 10.29 -2.91
N HIS A 325 25.77 9.06 -2.76
CA HIS A 325 26.21 8.21 -1.66
C HIS A 325 27.70 7.90 -1.75
N PHE A 326 28.21 7.62 -2.96
CA PHE A 326 29.63 7.41 -3.18
C PHE A 326 30.46 8.61 -2.72
N GLN A 327 30.09 9.83 -3.09
CA GLN A 327 30.76 11.05 -2.61
C GLN A 327 30.70 11.16 -1.09
N THR A 328 29.51 11.01 -0.52
CA THR A 328 29.31 11.13 0.94
C THR A 328 30.16 10.12 1.72
N ILE A 329 30.23 8.88 1.24
CA ILE A 329 31.02 7.82 1.87
C ILE A 329 32.51 8.08 1.70
N CYS A 330 32.98 8.51 0.51
CA CYS A 330 34.37 8.91 0.32
C CYS A 330 34.75 10.05 1.26
N ASP A 331 33.95 11.12 1.31
CA ASP A 331 34.20 12.27 2.17
C ASP A 331 34.25 11.89 3.65
N THR A 332 33.41 10.96 4.09
CA THR A 332 33.37 10.48 5.49
C THR A 332 34.52 9.53 5.80
N MET A 333 34.77 8.54 4.93
CA MET A 333 35.72 7.47 5.19
C MET A 333 37.18 7.89 4.97
N HIS A 334 37.45 8.71 3.95
CA HIS A 334 38.81 9.14 3.64
C HIS A 334 39.35 10.19 4.61
N GLN A 335 38.49 10.81 5.43
CA GLN A 335 38.92 11.60 6.58
C GLN A 335 39.53 10.73 7.69
N ILE A 336 39.12 9.46 7.78
CA ILE A 336 39.60 8.50 8.77
C ILE A 336 40.79 7.71 8.20
N ASP A 337 40.60 7.11 7.03
CA ASP A 337 41.63 6.33 6.34
C ASP A 337 41.48 6.46 4.82
N LYS A 338 42.44 7.18 4.21
CA LYS A 338 42.48 7.46 2.78
C LYS A 338 42.66 6.21 1.91
N TYR A 339 43.09 5.09 2.50
CA TYR A 339 43.33 3.84 1.76
C TYR A 339 42.12 2.92 1.71
N ILE A 340 40.99 3.28 2.33
CA ILE A 340 39.75 2.51 2.22
C ILE A 340 39.32 2.47 0.74
N PRO A 341 39.25 1.26 0.12
CA PRO A 341 38.91 1.12 -1.28
C PRO A 341 37.39 1.22 -1.47
N ILE A 342 36.95 2.32 -2.08
CA ILE A 342 35.55 2.62 -2.38
C ILE A 342 35.38 2.70 -3.90
N GLU A 343 34.44 1.95 -4.46
CA GLU A 343 34.19 1.92 -5.91
C GLU A 343 32.73 2.20 -6.24
N LEU A 344 32.51 3.00 -7.30
CA LEU A 344 31.19 3.26 -7.87
C LEU A 344 30.93 2.31 -9.05
N VAL A 345 29.80 1.61 -9.02
CA VAL A 345 29.36 0.67 -10.07
C VAL A 345 27.96 1.06 -10.57
N THR A 346 27.89 1.57 -11.79
CA THR A 346 26.64 1.99 -12.45
C THR A 346 26.53 1.35 -13.83
N GLY A 347 25.39 1.51 -14.51
CA GLY A 347 25.24 1.03 -15.90
C GLY A 347 26.18 1.77 -16.86
N SER A 348 26.46 3.03 -16.55
CA SER A 348 27.37 3.92 -17.28
C SER A 348 28.86 3.67 -17.02
N LYS A 349 29.25 3.19 -15.84
CA LYS A 349 30.67 2.98 -15.44
C LYS A 349 30.95 1.51 -15.16
N LYS A 350 31.50 0.80 -16.15
CA LYS A 350 31.96 -0.60 -16.02
C LYS A 350 33.36 -0.63 -15.41
N THR A 351 33.45 -0.68 -14.09
CA THR A 351 34.73 -0.80 -13.39
C THR A 351 35.23 -2.25 -13.44
N THR A 352 36.54 -2.42 -13.61
CA THR A 352 37.23 -3.70 -13.43
C THR A 352 37.21 -4.05 -11.94
N LEU A 353 36.22 -4.83 -11.51
CA LEU A 353 36.17 -5.35 -10.14
C LEU A 353 37.45 -6.14 -9.85
N VAL A 354 38.36 -5.57 -9.05
CA VAL A 354 39.55 -6.26 -8.52
C VAL A 354 39.17 -6.91 -7.20
N ALA A 355 39.59 -8.15 -6.96
CA ALA A 355 39.31 -8.89 -5.72
C ALA A 355 39.89 -8.17 -4.49
N GLY A 356 39.16 -8.12 -3.37
CA GLY A 356 39.60 -7.53 -2.11
C GLY A 356 38.45 -7.04 -1.21
N LYS A 357 38.78 -6.64 0.02
CA LYS A 357 37.84 -6.03 0.99
C LYS A 357 37.50 -4.61 0.53
N LYS A 358 36.26 -4.36 0.09
CA LYS A 358 35.87 -3.08 -0.52
C LYS A 358 34.48 -2.63 -0.12
N ILE A 359 34.25 -1.33 -0.23
CA ILE A 359 32.92 -0.71 -0.16
C ILE A 359 32.47 -0.44 -1.60
N LEU A 360 31.45 -1.18 -2.06
CA LEU A 360 30.87 -1.00 -3.39
C LEU A 360 29.61 -0.14 -3.28
N VAL A 361 29.54 0.95 -4.03
CA VAL A 361 28.34 1.78 -4.14
C VAL A 361 27.80 1.68 -5.56
N GLY A 362 26.50 1.43 -5.74
CA GLY A 362 25.99 1.26 -7.09
C GLY A 362 24.47 1.13 -7.22
N THR A 363 24.03 0.88 -8.45
CA THR A 363 22.61 0.65 -8.77
C THR A 363 22.32 -0.84 -8.98
N HIS A 364 21.15 -1.17 -9.54
CA HIS A 364 20.84 -2.54 -10.00
C HIS A 364 21.90 -3.12 -10.96
N ALA A 365 22.82 -2.31 -11.51
CA ALA A 365 23.97 -2.81 -12.26
C ALA A 365 24.81 -3.84 -11.48
N LEU A 366 24.90 -3.68 -10.15
CA LEU A 366 25.54 -4.66 -9.25
C LEU A 366 24.84 -6.04 -9.29
N LEU A 367 23.52 -6.07 -9.54
CA LEU A 367 22.73 -7.30 -9.68
C LEU A 367 23.00 -8.06 -10.97
N TYR A 368 23.48 -7.38 -12.02
CA TYR A 368 23.65 -7.95 -13.36
C TYR A 368 25.12 -8.11 -13.78
N SER A 369 26.07 -7.76 -12.89
CA SER A 369 27.49 -7.99 -13.14
C SER A 369 27.79 -9.49 -13.33
N LYS A 370 28.61 -9.85 -14.32
CA LYS A 370 28.97 -11.26 -14.60
C LYS A 370 30.03 -11.81 -13.63
N LYS A 371 30.69 -10.95 -12.85
CA LYS A 371 31.80 -11.31 -11.95
C LYS A 371 31.30 -11.44 -10.51
N SER A 372 31.93 -12.34 -9.74
CA SER A 372 31.73 -12.44 -8.29
C SER A 372 32.04 -11.09 -7.61
N LEU A 373 31.25 -10.75 -6.59
CA LEU A 373 31.41 -9.53 -5.79
C LEU A 373 32.39 -9.71 -4.61
N GLY A 374 32.96 -10.91 -4.42
CA GLY A 374 33.87 -11.23 -3.32
C GLY A 374 33.17 -11.55 -1.99
N ASP A 375 33.94 -11.55 -0.88
CA ASP A 375 33.46 -11.78 0.49
C ASP A 375 32.74 -10.53 1.04
N ILE A 376 31.43 -10.45 0.80
CA ILE A 376 30.57 -9.38 1.29
C ILE A 376 29.92 -9.82 2.60
N GLY A 377 30.17 -9.08 3.68
CA GLY A 377 29.55 -9.31 4.99
C GLY A 377 28.33 -8.42 5.24
N LEU A 378 28.17 -7.33 4.48
CA LEU A 378 27.10 -6.36 4.70
C LEU A 378 26.51 -5.84 3.38
N ILE A 379 25.18 -5.80 3.30
CA ILE A 379 24.44 -5.19 2.19
C ILE A 379 23.52 -4.11 2.77
N VAL A 380 23.64 -2.90 2.25
CA VAL A 380 22.78 -1.76 2.55
C VAL A 380 21.96 -1.42 1.31
N VAL A 381 20.64 -1.30 1.45
CA VAL A 381 19.71 -0.92 0.37
C VAL A 381 19.03 0.39 0.75
N ASP A 382 19.15 1.41 -0.08
CA ASP A 382 18.43 2.68 0.10
C ASP A 382 17.15 2.72 -0.76
N GLU A 383 16.09 3.30 -0.21
CA GLU A 383 14.76 3.44 -0.82
C GLU A 383 14.19 2.09 -1.33
N GLN A 384 13.99 1.15 -0.39
CA GLN A 384 13.57 -0.24 -0.62
C GLN A 384 12.41 -0.43 -1.59
N HIS A 385 11.45 0.50 -1.63
CA HIS A 385 10.22 0.34 -2.38
C HIS A 385 10.43 0.21 -3.90
N LYS A 386 11.63 0.51 -4.41
CA LYS A 386 12.02 0.28 -5.81
C LYS A 386 12.74 -1.05 -6.06
N PHE A 387 13.17 -1.71 -4.99
CA PHE A 387 13.91 -2.96 -5.03
C PHE A 387 13.02 -4.12 -4.58
N GLY A 388 12.47 -4.86 -5.56
CA GLY A 388 11.59 -5.99 -5.30
C GLY A 388 12.26 -7.17 -4.57
N VAL A 389 11.43 -8.08 -4.03
CA VAL A 389 11.89 -9.28 -3.30
C VAL A 389 12.84 -10.16 -4.13
N GLU A 390 12.58 -10.32 -5.43
CA GLU A 390 13.45 -11.09 -6.33
C GLU A 390 14.86 -10.52 -6.45
N GLN A 391 15.01 -9.20 -6.35
CA GLN A 391 16.31 -8.56 -6.48
C GLN A 391 17.19 -8.83 -5.27
N ARG A 392 16.59 -8.96 -4.08
CA ARG A 392 17.29 -9.38 -2.84
C ARG A 392 17.85 -10.79 -2.97
N SER A 393 17.03 -11.74 -3.45
CA SER A 393 17.46 -13.12 -3.69
C SER A 393 18.63 -13.19 -4.70
N LYS A 394 18.55 -12.39 -5.78
CA LYS A 394 19.61 -12.30 -6.80
C LYS A 394 20.94 -11.75 -6.27
N ILE A 395 20.95 -10.82 -5.31
CA ILE A 395 22.20 -10.36 -4.67
C ILE A 395 22.82 -11.50 -3.87
N LEU A 396 22.01 -12.14 -3.03
CA LEU A 396 22.47 -13.21 -2.16
C LEU A 396 23.05 -14.36 -2.96
N SER A 397 22.46 -14.71 -4.12
CA SER A 397 23.01 -15.73 -5.02
C SER A 397 24.35 -15.34 -5.67
N LYS A 398 24.73 -14.06 -5.66
CA LYS A 398 25.95 -13.55 -6.30
C LYS A 398 27.10 -13.28 -5.34
N VAL A 399 26.82 -13.18 -4.05
CA VAL A 399 27.85 -13.06 -3.04
C VAL A 399 28.50 -14.44 -2.89
N GLN A 400 29.77 -14.56 -3.27
CA GLN A 400 30.58 -15.74 -2.95
C GLN A 400 31.01 -15.64 -1.49
N ALA A 401 30.10 -15.96 -0.58
CA ALA A 401 30.44 -15.97 0.83
C ALA A 401 30.21 -17.36 1.42
N THR A 402 31.18 -17.77 2.23
CA THR A 402 31.05 -18.84 3.22
C THR A 402 30.00 -18.52 4.28
N HIS A 403 29.57 -17.25 4.36
CA HIS A 403 28.67 -16.71 5.36
C HIS A 403 27.53 -15.91 4.70
N THR A 404 26.36 -15.90 5.31
CA THR A 404 25.24 -15.08 4.82
C THR A 404 25.45 -13.62 5.24
N PRO A 405 25.38 -12.64 4.32
CA PRO A 405 25.61 -11.23 4.65
C PRO A 405 24.49 -10.66 5.52
N HIS A 406 24.84 -9.71 6.39
CA HIS A 406 23.88 -8.87 7.08
C HIS A 406 23.19 -7.94 6.09
N MET A 407 21.89 -7.72 6.26
CA MET A 407 21.08 -6.86 5.41
C MET A 407 20.52 -5.67 6.20
N ILE A 408 20.79 -4.48 5.70
CA ILE A 408 20.24 -3.22 6.20
C ILE A 408 19.48 -2.57 5.08
N THR A 409 18.30 -2.07 5.40
CA THR A 409 17.48 -1.32 4.47
C THR A 409 17.16 0.04 5.05
N MET A 410 17.17 1.08 4.22
CA MET A 410 16.87 2.45 4.61
C MET A 410 15.65 2.94 3.85
N THR A 411 14.78 3.69 4.53
CA THR A 411 13.65 4.37 3.89
C THR A 411 13.54 5.80 4.39
N ALA A 412 13.20 6.71 3.49
CA ALA A 412 12.84 8.07 3.85
C ALA A 412 11.34 8.24 4.12
N THR A 413 10.48 7.29 3.70
CA THR A 413 9.08 7.30 4.14
C THR A 413 9.01 6.83 5.59
N PRO A 414 8.56 7.68 6.51
CA PRO A 414 8.18 7.22 7.84
C PRO A 414 6.99 6.29 7.68
N ILE A 415 7.11 5.07 8.21
CA ILE A 415 6.05 4.07 8.15
C ILE A 415 5.50 3.94 9.57
N PRO A 416 4.17 4.01 9.78
CA PRO A 416 3.61 3.75 11.10
C PRO A 416 4.09 2.41 11.62
N ARG A 417 4.49 2.35 12.89
CA ARG A 417 5.08 1.15 13.49
C ARG A 417 4.13 -0.06 13.37
N SER A 418 2.83 0.17 13.52
CA SER A 418 1.75 -0.79 13.32
C SER A 418 1.76 -1.43 11.93
N LEU A 419 1.88 -0.60 10.90
CA LEU A 419 1.96 -1.03 9.50
C LEU A 419 3.25 -1.80 9.24
N CYS A 420 4.36 -1.37 9.83
CA CYS A 420 5.65 -2.02 9.68
C CYS A 420 5.73 -3.40 10.32
N LEU A 421 5.26 -3.57 11.56
CA LEU A 421 5.27 -4.86 12.25
C LEU A 421 4.45 -5.93 11.50
N THR A 422 3.46 -5.49 10.74
CA THR A 422 2.55 -6.38 10.00
C THR A 422 3.05 -6.66 8.59
N LEU A 423 3.40 -5.63 7.82
CA LEU A 423 3.86 -5.80 6.43
C LEU A 423 5.32 -6.25 6.32
N PHE A 424 6.13 -5.90 7.31
CA PHE A 424 7.57 -6.18 7.36
C PHE A 424 7.93 -6.90 8.66
N GLY A 425 7.07 -7.80 9.14
CA GLY A 425 7.33 -8.62 10.34
C GLY A 425 8.61 -9.48 10.24
N ASP A 426 9.19 -9.59 9.05
CA ASP A 426 10.51 -10.20 8.80
C ASP A 426 11.71 -9.30 9.13
N LEU A 427 11.49 -8.00 9.41
CA LEU A 427 12.52 -6.99 9.65
C LEU A 427 12.55 -6.52 11.10
N ASP A 428 13.74 -6.30 11.65
CA ASP A 428 13.93 -5.48 12.84
C ASP A 428 13.88 -3.99 12.46
N ILE A 429 13.25 -3.15 13.28
CA ILE A 429 13.00 -1.75 12.93
C ILE A 429 13.78 -0.83 13.87
N SER A 430 14.46 0.15 13.29
CA SER A 430 15.11 1.26 13.99
C SER A 430 14.58 2.59 13.48
N ASN A 431 14.16 3.47 14.39
CA ASN A 431 13.67 4.80 14.03
C ASN A 431 14.68 5.88 14.44
N ILE A 432 15.03 6.74 13.49
CA ILE A 432 15.74 8.00 13.72
C ILE A 432 14.69 9.11 13.80
N ASP A 433 14.23 9.37 15.02
CA ASP A 433 13.16 10.30 15.40
C ASP A 433 13.67 11.72 15.74
N GLU A 434 14.98 11.94 15.70
CA GLU A 434 15.61 13.25 15.91
C GLU A 434 16.26 13.79 14.63
N MET A 435 16.06 15.08 14.37
CA MET A 435 16.76 15.80 13.31
C MET A 435 18.12 16.34 13.81
N PRO A 436 19.15 16.42 12.93
CA PRO A 436 20.42 17.05 13.28
C PRO A 436 20.26 18.51 13.75
N GLN A 437 21.13 18.94 14.67
CA GLN A 437 21.15 20.31 15.17
C GLN A 437 21.40 21.33 14.04
N GLY A 438 20.75 22.50 14.12
CA GLY A 438 20.88 23.58 13.14
C GLY A 438 19.91 23.49 11.95
N ARG A 439 19.08 22.44 11.86
CA ARG A 439 18.04 22.34 10.84
C ARG A 439 16.77 23.08 11.26
N LEU A 440 16.41 24.12 10.50
CA LEU A 440 15.17 24.86 10.70
C LEU A 440 13.98 24.11 10.08
N PRO A 441 12.81 24.09 10.75
CA PRO A 441 11.61 23.49 10.18
C PRO A 441 11.15 24.28 8.95
N VAL A 442 10.70 23.56 7.92
CA VAL A 442 10.16 24.18 6.69
C VAL A 442 8.81 24.82 7.02
N LYS A 443 8.65 26.11 6.74
CA LYS A 443 7.36 26.80 6.90
C LYS A 443 6.44 26.40 5.75
N THR A 444 5.40 25.62 6.07
CA THR A 444 4.43 25.13 5.09
C THR A 444 3.20 26.05 5.08
N PHE A 445 2.68 26.34 3.89
CA PHE A 445 1.48 27.16 3.70
C PHE A 445 0.55 26.52 2.68
N VAL A 446 -0.73 26.39 3.02
CA VAL A 446 -1.78 26.06 2.05
C VAL A 446 -2.30 27.35 1.43
N VAL A 447 -2.05 27.56 0.13
CA VAL A 447 -2.37 28.83 -0.53
C VAL A 447 -3.60 28.66 -1.41
N SER A 448 -4.69 29.33 -1.03
CA SER A 448 -5.93 29.33 -1.83
C SER A 448 -5.73 29.99 -3.19
N GLU A 449 -6.59 29.65 -4.15
CA GLU A 449 -6.54 30.16 -5.53
C GLU A 449 -6.39 31.70 -5.57
N ASN A 450 -7.15 32.43 -4.74
CA ASN A 450 -7.15 33.89 -4.70
C ASN A 450 -5.80 34.49 -4.25
N LYS A 451 -5.00 33.74 -3.48
CA LYS A 451 -3.71 34.18 -2.95
C LYS A 451 -2.52 33.68 -3.78
N ARG A 452 -2.75 32.90 -4.84
CA ARG A 452 -1.67 32.35 -5.69
C ARG A 452 -0.80 33.44 -6.32
N ALA A 453 -1.43 34.51 -6.83
CA ALA A 453 -0.73 35.65 -7.40
C ALA A 453 0.24 36.30 -6.39
N ASP A 454 -0.19 36.49 -5.15
CA ASP A 454 0.63 37.05 -4.08
C ASP A 454 1.77 36.10 -3.69
N GLY A 455 1.50 34.78 -3.69
CA GLY A 455 2.50 33.75 -3.51
C GLY A 455 3.62 33.84 -4.55
N TYR A 456 3.28 33.93 -5.84
CA TYR A 456 4.28 34.08 -6.91
C TYR A 456 5.08 35.38 -6.81
N ARG A 457 4.44 36.51 -6.48
CA ARG A 457 5.15 37.78 -6.25
C ARG A 457 6.13 37.68 -5.07
N TRP A 458 5.72 37.04 -3.99
CA TRP A 458 6.56 36.81 -2.82
C TRP A 458 7.78 35.94 -3.18
N ILE A 459 7.56 34.87 -3.95
CA ILE A 459 8.64 33.99 -4.45
C ILE A 459 9.62 34.79 -5.33
N LYS A 460 9.12 35.61 -6.27
CA LYS A 460 9.97 36.48 -7.12
C LYS A 460 10.85 37.39 -6.26
N LYS A 461 10.26 38.04 -5.26
CA LYS A 461 10.99 38.91 -4.32
C LYS A 461 12.07 38.16 -3.54
N LYS A 462 11.79 36.93 -3.09
CA LYS A 462 12.77 36.08 -2.40
C LYS A 462 13.92 35.64 -3.30
N ILE A 463 13.65 35.26 -4.55
CA ILE A 463 14.69 34.91 -5.52
C ILE A 463 15.64 36.10 -5.73
N ILE A 464 15.07 37.29 -5.98
CA ILE A 464 15.84 38.51 -6.27
C ILE A 464 16.68 38.95 -5.06
N ASN A 465 16.09 38.97 -3.87
CA ASN A 465 16.75 39.54 -2.69
C ASN A 465 17.75 38.58 -2.03
N GLU A 466 17.48 37.27 -2.05
CA GLU A 466 18.22 36.28 -1.26
C GLU A 466 18.94 35.24 -2.14
N ASN A 467 18.92 35.41 -3.46
CA ASN A 467 19.50 34.49 -4.44
C ASN A 467 19.07 33.03 -4.21
N CYS A 468 17.78 32.85 -3.87
CA CYS A 468 17.21 31.55 -3.58
C CYS A 468 16.82 30.80 -4.86
N GLN A 469 16.76 29.48 -4.75
CA GLN A 469 16.26 28.61 -5.82
C GLN A 469 14.95 27.95 -5.42
N VAL A 470 14.12 27.67 -6.43
CA VAL A 470 12.73 27.23 -6.26
C VAL A 470 12.48 25.94 -7.04
N PHE A 471 11.90 24.95 -6.37
CA PHE A 471 11.32 23.79 -7.02
C PHE A 471 9.83 24.00 -7.25
N VAL A 472 9.35 23.68 -8.46
CA VAL A 472 7.91 23.64 -8.76
C VAL A 472 7.58 22.22 -9.20
N VAL A 473 6.70 21.55 -8.46
CA VAL A 473 6.31 20.16 -8.71
C VAL A 473 4.88 20.11 -9.23
N CYS A 474 4.70 19.58 -10.44
CA CYS A 474 3.38 19.43 -11.06
C CYS A 474 2.89 17.97 -10.93
N PRO A 475 1.60 17.73 -10.60
CA PRO A 475 1.07 16.39 -10.37
C PRO A 475 0.86 15.60 -11.67
N PHE A 476 0.57 14.30 -11.53
CA PHE A 476 0.06 13.52 -12.64
C PHE A 476 -1.38 13.91 -12.96
N ILE A 477 -1.73 13.95 -14.25
CA ILE A 477 -3.13 14.02 -14.68
C ILE A 477 -3.59 12.59 -14.90
N GLU A 478 -4.39 12.07 -13.97
CA GLU A 478 -5.04 10.77 -14.09
C GLU A 478 -6.26 10.91 -15.00
N ASP A 479 -6.15 10.40 -16.23
CA ASP A 479 -7.29 9.95 -17.04
C ASP A 479 -6.78 9.16 -18.26
N SER A 480 -6.79 7.83 -18.13
CA SER A 480 -6.67 6.77 -19.16
C SER A 480 -5.46 6.77 -20.12
N GLN A 481 -4.74 5.63 -20.13
CA GLN A 481 -3.83 5.00 -21.14
C GLN A 481 -2.81 5.83 -21.95
N ILE A 482 -2.76 7.16 -21.79
CA ILE A 482 -1.83 8.09 -22.43
C ILE A 482 -1.11 8.94 -21.35
N GLU A 483 -0.72 8.28 -20.25
CA GLU A 483 -0.20 8.88 -19.01
C GLU A 483 1.05 9.76 -19.23
N THR A 484 1.96 9.39 -20.13
CA THR A 484 3.22 10.12 -20.28
C THR A 484 3.09 11.39 -21.12
N LEU A 485 2.09 11.52 -22.00
CA LEU A 485 1.93 12.71 -22.86
C LEU A 485 1.17 13.83 -22.14
N LYS A 486 0.12 13.50 -21.37
CA LYS A 486 -0.69 14.50 -20.64
C LYS A 486 0.09 15.17 -19.50
N THR A 487 0.95 14.40 -18.81
CA THR A 487 1.77 14.86 -17.68
C THR A 487 2.88 15.82 -18.12
N ILE A 488 3.50 15.53 -19.27
CA ILE A 488 4.47 16.44 -19.91
C ILE A 488 3.76 17.70 -20.39
N LYS A 489 2.57 17.59 -21.02
CA LYS A 489 1.78 18.76 -21.41
C LYS A 489 1.45 19.67 -20.23
N SER A 490 1.16 19.11 -19.05
CA SER A 490 0.92 19.90 -17.83
C SER A 490 2.17 20.62 -17.32
N ALA A 491 3.31 19.93 -17.23
CA ALA A 491 4.56 20.56 -16.79
C ALA A 491 5.08 21.60 -17.80
N VAL A 492 4.95 21.34 -19.10
CA VAL A 492 5.32 22.27 -20.19
C VAL A 492 4.40 23.50 -20.19
N SER A 493 3.08 23.32 -20.15
CA SER A 493 2.14 24.46 -20.10
C SER A 493 2.31 25.29 -18.84
N HIS A 494 2.59 24.66 -17.69
CA HIS A 494 2.87 25.38 -16.47
C HIS A 494 4.22 26.12 -16.53
N PHE A 495 5.25 25.51 -17.12
CA PHE A 495 6.52 26.18 -17.40
C PHE A 495 6.32 27.42 -18.28
N GLU A 496 5.56 27.31 -19.37
CA GLU A 496 5.25 28.43 -20.26
C GLU A 496 4.45 29.53 -19.54
N LEU A 497 3.48 29.16 -18.70
CA LEU A 497 2.71 30.09 -17.88
C LEU A 497 3.59 30.83 -16.87
N LEU A 498 4.43 30.11 -16.13
CA LEU A 498 5.35 30.70 -15.15
C LEU A 498 6.33 31.66 -15.83
N HIS A 499 6.89 31.27 -16.98
CA HIS A 499 7.81 32.09 -17.75
C HIS A 499 7.13 33.35 -18.30
N SER A 500 5.95 33.22 -18.90
CA SER A 500 5.27 34.35 -19.56
C SER A 500 4.61 35.33 -18.60
N GLN A 501 4.03 34.86 -17.48
CA GLN A 501 3.19 35.70 -16.62
C GLN A 501 3.88 36.19 -15.34
N TRP A 502 4.80 35.41 -14.77
CA TRP A 502 5.29 35.66 -13.40
C TRP A 502 6.80 35.86 -13.31
N PHE A 503 7.57 35.13 -14.11
CA PHE A 503 9.02 34.98 -13.96
C PHE A 503 9.80 35.23 -15.27
N ASN A 504 9.31 36.16 -16.09
CA ASN A 504 9.91 36.60 -17.36
C ASN A 504 11.40 36.98 -17.28
N ASP A 505 11.85 37.51 -16.14
CA ASP A 505 13.23 37.97 -15.92
C ASP A 505 14.10 36.96 -15.15
N ILE A 506 13.62 35.73 -14.94
CA ILE A 506 14.26 34.72 -14.10
C ILE A 506 14.50 33.44 -14.90
N SER A 507 15.67 32.82 -14.73
CA SER A 507 16.00 31.57 -15.39
C SER A 507 15.17 30.40 -14.86
N ILE A 508 14.39 29.78 -15.75
CA ILE A 508 13.54 28.62 -15.48
C ILE A 508 14.04 27.42 -16.27
N GLY A 509 14.14 26.26 -15.61
CA GLY A 509 14.42 24.97 -16.23
C GLY A 509 13.22 24.04 -16.15
N LEU A 510 13.13 23.09 -17.08
CA LEU A 510 12.07 22.09 -17.13
C LEU A 510 12.69 20.68 -17.07
N LEU A 511 12.21 19.86 -16.14
CA LEU A 511 12.69 18.50 -15.93
C LEU A 511 11.55 17.48 -15.97
N HIS A 512 11.50 16.66 -17.02
CA HIS A 512 10.50 15.61 -17.17
C HIS A 512 11.11 14.26 -17.59
N GLY A 513 10.38 13.17 -17.35
CA GLY A 513 10.87 11.79 -17.49
C GLY A 513 11.39 11.40 -18.88
N ARG A 514 10.96 12.08 -19.95
CA ARG A 514 11.35 11.77 -21.35
C ARG A 514 12.65 12.41 -21.82
N LEU A 515 13.25 13.32 -21.05
CA LEU A 515 14.54 13.91 -21.41
C LEU A 515 15.63 12.84 -21.46
N LYS A 516 16.60 12.99 -22.38
CA LYS A 516 17.76 12.09 -22.45
C LYS A 516 18.62 12.26 -21.19
N SER A 517 19.33 11.22 -20.76
CA SER A 517 20.12 11.27 -19.51
C SER A 517 21.11 12.43 -19.47
N LYS A 518 21.82 12.71 -20.58
CA LYS A 518 22.75 13.85 -20.70
C LYS A 518 22.07 15.22 -20.52
N GLU A 519 20.86 15.38 -21.05
CA GLU A 519 20.09 16.62 -20.92
C GLU A 519 19.59 16.82 -19.49
N LYS A 520 19.12 15.73 -18.85
CA LYS A 520 18.74 15.74 -17.44
C LYS A 520 19.91 16.16 -16.57
N GLU A 521 21.07 15.52 -16.73
CA GLU A 521 22.29 15.86 -15.98
C GLU A 521 22.69 17.33 -16.14
N LYS A 522 22.61 17.86 -17.37
CA LYS A 522 22.91 19.27 -17.62
C LYS A 522 21.97 20.19 -16.85
N ILE A 523 20.65 20.02 -16.99
CA ILE A 523 19.64 20.85 -16.30
C ILE A 523 19.79 20.76 -14.78
N ILE A 524 20.10 19.57 -14.29
CA ILE A 524 20.38 19.27 -12.89
C ILE A 524 21.62 20.03 -12.40
N ASN A 525 22.70 20.04 -13.17
CA ASN A 525 23.93 20.76 -12.82
C ASN A 525 23.74 22.27 -12.92
N ASP A 526 23.09 22.76 -13.98
CA ASP A 526 22.74 24.19 -14.15
C ASP A 526 21.90 24.70 -12.96
N PHE A 527 20.97 23.87 -12.49
CA PHE A 527 20.22 24.17 -11.27
C PHE A 527 21.11 24.05 -10.03
N ARG A 528 21.98 23.04 -9.88
CA ARG A 528 22.87 22.96 -8.71
C ARG A 528 23.82 24.17 -8.59
N GLU A 529 24.34 24.67 -9.71
CA GLU A 529 25.27 25.80 -9.79
C GLU A 529 24.56 27.16 -9.64
N GLY A 530 23.23 27.17 -9.65
CA GLY A 530 22.45 28.40 -9.50
C GLY A 530 22.30 29.20 -10.79
N ILE A 531 22.67 28.64 -11.95
CA ILE A 531 22.42 29.21 -13.27
C ILE A 531 20.91 29.29 -13.50
N THR A 532 20.21 28.19 -13.21
CA THR A 532 18.75 28.14 -13.17
C THR A 532 18.24 28.49 -11.76
N LYS A 533 17.27 29.39 -11.63
CA LYS A 533 16.67 29.74 -10.33
C LYS A 533 15.38 28.98 -10.03
N ILE A 534 14.62 28.61 -11.05
CA ILE A 534 13.36 27.87 -10.88
C ILE A 534 13.43 26.57 -11.68
N LEU A 535 13.15 25.44 -11.05
CA LEU A 535 13.09 24.14 -11.72
C LEU A 535 11.68 23.56 -11.65
N VAL A 536 11.02 23.50 -12.80
CA VAL A 536 9.70 22.87 -12.97
C VAL A 536 9.89 21.39 -13.25
N ALA A 537 9.33 20.52 -12.41
CA ALA A 537 9.55 19.08 -12.48
C ALA A 537 8.26 18.27 -12.31
N THR A 538 8.23 17.11 -13.00
CA THR A 538 7.24 16.06 -12.74
C THR A 538 7.68 15.15 -11.59
N PRO A 539 6.77 14.49 -10.86
CA PRO A 539 7.09 13.73 -9.65
C PRO A 539 7.90 12.45 -9.95
N VAL A 540 7.78 11.87 -11.17
CA VAL A 540 8.57 10.69 -11.60
C VAL A 540 10.05 10.99 -11.56
N VAL A 541 10.43 12.25 -11.80
CA VAL A 541 11.80 12.66 -11.60
C VAL A 541 11.95 12.90 -10.11
N GLU A 542 12.04 11.80 -9.36
CA GLU A 542 12.45 11.79 -7.96
C GLU A 542 13.81 12.45 -7.89
N VAL A 543 13.79 13.75 -7.64
CA VAL A 543 15.00 14.53 -7.45
C VAL A 543 15.56 14.14 -6.08
N GLY A 544 16.27 13.01 -6.07
CA GLY A 544 17.15 12.56 -4.99
C GLY A 544 18.29 13.54 -4.70
N MET A 545 18.35 14.67 -5.40
CA MET A 545 19.50 15.54 -5.42
C MET A 545 19.62 16.39 -4.17
N ASP A 546 20.86 16.50 -3.71
CA ASP A 546 21.28 17.58 -2.84
C ASP A 546 21.47 18.90 -3.58
N ILE A 547 20.59 19.87 -3.29
CA ILE A 547 20.66 21.25 -3.80
C ILE A 547 20.65 22.20 -2.60
N PRO A 548 21.83 22.66 -2.16
CA PRO A 548 21.98 23.44 -0.93
C PRO A 548 21.22 24.78 -0.92
N ASN A 549 21.02 25.39 -2.08
CA ASN A 549 20.39 26.71 -2.22
C ASN A 549 18.88 26.64 -2.56
N ALA A 550 18.32 25.44 -2.67
CA ALA A 550 16.89 25.25 -2.86
C ALA A 550 16.13 25.42 -1.54
N ASN A 551 15.57 26.62 -1.36
CA ASN A 551 14.91 27.01 -0.11
C ASN A 551 13.39 27.06 -0.23
N ILE A 552 12.85 27.06 -1.46
CA ILE A 552 11.41 27.16 -1.70
C ILE A 552 10.96 25.98 -2.55
N ILE A 553 9.87 25.33 -2.15
CA ILE A 553 9.16 24.35 -2.97
C ILE A 553 7.71 24.77 -3.14
N VAL A 554 7.21 24.67 -4.36
CA VAL A 554 5.81 24.87 -4.74
C VAL A 554 5.30 23.54 -5.27
N ILE A 555 4.17 23.08 -4.73
CA ILE A 555 3.52 21.84 -5.16
C ILE A 555 2.15 22.21 -5.73
N GLU A 556 2.01 22.09 -7.04
CA GLU A 556 0.75 22.31 -7.75
C GLU A 556 -0.17 21.10 -7.61
N GLY A 557 -1.48 21.36 -7.55
CA GLY A 557 -2.50 20.32 -7.31
C GLY A 557 -2.16 19.43 -6.11
N ALA A 558 -1.75 20.04 -5.00
CA ALA A 558 -1.24 19.33 -3.81
C ALA A 558 -2.20 18.25 -3.28
N GLU A 559 -3.52 18.43 -3.45
CA GLU A 559 -4.57 17.46 -3.08
C GLU A 559 -4.50 16.13 -3.84
N ARG A 560 -3.74 16.07 -4.94
CA ARG A 560 -3.55 14.84 -5.72
C ARG A 560 -2.44 13.96 -5.16
N PHE A 561 -1.60 14.49 -4.27
CA PHE A 561 -0.51 13.74 -3.63
C PHE A 561 -0.90 13.21 -2.25
N GLY A 562 -0.35 12.05 -1.87
CA GLY A 562 -0.43 11.55 -0.49
C GLY A 562 0.40 12.37 0.49
N LEU A 563 0.05 12.34 1.77
CA LEU A 563 0.81 13.07 2.80
C LEU A 563 2.26 12.61 2.85
N ALA A 564 2.51 11.31 2.72
CA ALA A 564 3.88 10.78 2.69
C ALA A 564 4.70 11.36 1.53
N SER A 565 4.11 11.44 0.32
CA SER A 565 4.76 12.03 -0.85
C SER A 565 4.97 13.54 -0.68
N LEU A 566 3.98 14.26 -0.16
CA LEU A 566 4.11 15.70 0.14
C LEU A 566 5.22 15.96 1.17
N HIS A 567 5.33 15.13 2.21
CA HIS A 567 6.38 15.20 3.22
C HIS A 567 7.77 14.97 2.61
N GLN A 568 7.92 13.97 1.75
CA GLN A 568 9.17 13.74 1.03
C GLN A 568 9.56 14.94 0.16
N LEU A 569 8.61 15.52 -0.58
CA LEU A 569 8.83 16.71 -1.39
C LEU A 569 9.22 17.91 -0.52
N ARG A 570 8.49 18.15 0.58
CA ARG A 570 8.84 19.18 1.58
C ARG A 570 10.26 19.00 2.11
N GLY A 571 10.68 17.76 2.38
CA GLY A 571 12.01 17.43 2.88
C GLY A 571 13.16 17.70 1.91
N ARG A 572 12.89 18.03 0.64
CA ARG A 572 13.91 18.38 -0.36
C ARG A 572 14.46 19.80 -0.22
N VAL A 573 13.76 20.67 0.51
CA VAL A 573 14.19 22.05 0.77
C VAL A 573 14.61 22.25 2.22
N GLY A 574 15.39 23.30 2.49
CA GLY A 574 15.83 23.64 3.85
C GLY A 574 17.14 22.96 4.24
N ARG A 575 18.21 23.34 3.54
CA ARG A 575 19.58 22.87 3.78
C ARG A 575 20.47 24.00 4.31
N ARG A 576 21.54 23.65 5.03
CA ARG A 576 22.56 24.58 5.57
C ARG A 576 22.01 25.72 6.44
N GLY A 577 20.99 25.44 7.26
CA GLY A 577 20.48 26.40 8.26
C GLY A 577 19.72 27.60 7.70
N LYS A 578 19.42 27.64 6.39
CA LYS A 578 18.51 28.65 5.82
C LYS A 578 17.06 28.28 6.04
N GLN A 579 16.21 29.26 6.36
CA GLN A 579 14.77 29.06 6.47
C GLN A 579 14.19 28.67 5.11
N ALA A 580 13.52 27.51 5.06
CA ALA A 580 12.82 27.05 3.87
C ALA A 580 11.31 27.21 3.97
N TYR A 581 10.67 27.20 2.79
CA TYR A 581 9.26 27.46 2.60
C TYR A 581 8.65 26.42 1.66
N CYS A 582 7.47 25.90 2.02
CA CYS A 582 6.72 24.94 1.23
C CYS A 582 5.33 25.49 0.95
N PHE A 583 5.01 25.69 -0.31
CA PHE A 583 3.73 26.21 -0.76
C PHE A 583 2.92 25.09 -1.40
N LEU A 584 1.75 24.81 -0.82
CA LEU A 584 0.80 23.81 -1.31
C LEU A 584 -0.32 24.53 -2.06
N PHE A 585 -0.35 24.38 -3.37
CA PHE A 585 -1.31 25.06 -4.25
C PHE A 585 -2.38 24.04 -4.69
N PRO A 586 -3.56 24.01 -4.05
CA PRO A 586 -4.61 23.08 -4.44
C PRO A 586 -5.27 23.50 -5.75
N SER A 587 -5.84 22.56 -6.52
CA SER A 587 -6.60 22.89 -7.74
C SER A 587 -7.98 23.49 -7.42
N LYS A 588 -8.58 24.20 -8.39
CA LYS A 588 -9.90 24.86 -8.24
C LYS A 588 -11.05 23.90 -7.89
N GLU A 589 -10.94 22.63 -8.27
CA GLU A 589 -11.96 21.60 -8.09
C GLU A 589 -11.72 20.71 -6.86
N GLY A 590 -10.56 20.85 -6.20
CA GLY A 590 -10.19 20.02 -5.07
C GLY A 590 -10.88 20.47 -3.79
N PRO A 591 -11.54 19.59 -3.02
CA PRO A 591 -12.01 19.96 -1.69
C PRO A 591 -10.82 20.45 -0.87
N ASN A 592 -11.01 21.52 -0.07
CA ASN A 592 -10.12 21.93 1.00
C ASN A 592 -9.94 20.76 1.96
N SER A 593 -9.07 19.82 1.61
CA SER A 593 -8.94 18.57 2.33
C SER A 593 -8.35 18.87 3.70
N ASN A 594 -8.97 18.37 4.76
CA ASN A 594 -8.39 18.38 6.11
C ASN A 594 -6.94 17.85 6.08
N ARG A 595 -6.63 16.96 5.13
CA ARG A 595 -5.30 16.45 4.82
C ARG A 595 -4.25 17.54 4.57
N LEU A 596 -4.50 18.53 3.70
CA LEU A 596 -3.52 19.60 3.46
C LEU A 596 -3.30 20.48 4.69
N LYS A 597 -4.34 20.68 5.52
CA LYS A 597 -4.20 21.39 6.80
C LYS A 597 -3.34 20.62 7.79
N ILE A 598 -3.47 19.29 7.84
CA ILE A 598 -2.59 18.43 8.66
C ILE A 598 -1.13 18.59 8.21
N MET A 599 -0.88 18.62 6.90
CA MET A 599 0.47 18.86 6.34
C MET A 599 1.06 20.23 6.74
N GLU A 600 0.22 21.25 6.90
CA GLU A 600 0.60 22.58 7.36
C GLU A 600 0.93 22.63 8.86
N GLN A 601 0.21 21.85 9.67
CA GLN A 601 0.31 21.88 11.14
C GLN A 601 1.50 21.11 11.71
N THR A 602 1.95 20.02 11.05
CA THR A 602 3.03 19.19 11.60
C THR A 602 4.20 18.99 10.63
N ALA A 603 5.41 19.11 11.17
CA ALA A 603 6.65 18.80 10.47
C ALA A 603 7.05 17.32 10.58
N ASN A 604 6.41 16.57 11.48
CA ASN A 604 6.80 15.20 11.81
C ASN A 604 6.24 14.21 10.79
N GLY A 605 7.12 13.52 10.07
CA GLY A 605 6.71 12.54 9.06
C GLY A 605 5.92 11.36 9.60
N LEU A 606 6.23 10.85 10.80
CA LEU A 606 5.53 9.70 11.38
C LEU A 606 4.05 10.04 11.64
N ILE A 607 3.79 11.20 12.22
CA ILE A 607 2.42 11.70 12.47
C ILE A 607 1.67 11.87 11.14
N LEU A 608 2.35 12.39 10.11
CA LEU A 608 1.76 12.52 8.78
C LEU A 608 1.41 11.17 8.15
N ALA A 609 2.26 10.16 8.33
CA ALA A 609 2.02 8.82 7.79
C ALA A 609 0.88 8.11 8.53
N GLU A 610 0.76 8.28 9.84
CA GLU A 610 -0.38 7.79 10.63
C GLU A 610 -1.70 8.44 10.18
N LYS A 611 -1.71 9.76 10.00
CA LYS A 611 -2.90 10.47 9.51
C LYS A 611 -3.24 10.13 8.05
N ASP A 612 -2.25 9.86 7.20
CA ASP A 612 -2.49 9.39 5.83
C ASP A 612 -3.13 8.00 5.83
N LEU A 613 -2.68 7.11 6.72
CA LEU A 613 -3.21 5.77 6.89
C LEU A 613 -4.66 5.79 7.39
N GLU A 614 -4.98 6.62 8.39
CA GLU A 614 -6.36 6.85 8.88
C GLU A 614 -7.30 7.32 7.76
N HIS A 615 -6.82 8.19 6.87
CA HIS A 615 -7.66 8.81 5.84
C HIS A 615 -7.81 7.97 4.55
N ARG A 616 -6.77 7.21 4.16
CA ARG A 616 -6.77 6.45 2.90
C ARG A 616 -7.12 4.99 3.07
N GLY A 617 -7.05 4.47 4.30
CA GLY A 617 -6.97 3.04 4.53
C GLY A 617 -5.65 2.45 4.00
N PRO A 618 -5.31 1.21 4.37
CA PRO A 618 -3.98 0.64 4.10
C PRO A 618 -3.64 0.32 2.64
N GLY A 619 -4.64 0.33 1.74
CA GLY A 619 -4.52 -0.19 0.38
C GLY A 619 -3.76 0.68 -0.63
N GLU A 620 -3.39 1.92 -0.30
CA GLU A 620 -2.76 2.86 -1.25
C GLU A 620 -1.31 3.24 -0.93
N LEU A 621 -0.84 3.09 0.32
CA LEU A 621 0.47 3.62 0.75
C LEU A 621 1.68 3.02 0.01
N TYR A 622 1.51 1.89 -0.69
CA TYR A 622 2.59 1.17 -1.35
C TYR A 622 2.27 0.65 -2.75
N GLY A 623 1.80 1.50 -3.68
CA GLY A 623 1.82 1.15 -5.12
C GLY A 623 1.34 -0.28 -5.44
N ILE A 624 0.26 -0.71 -4.78
CA ILE A 624 -0.14 -2.12 -4.60
C ILE A 624 -0.54 -2.81 -5.92
N LYS A 625 -0.50 -2.10 -7.05
CA LYS A 625 -0.53 -2.72 -8.38
C LYS A 625 0.69 -3.62 -8.68
N GLN A 626 1.82 -3.47 -7.98
CA GLN A 626 3.02 -4.30 -8.23
C GLN A 626 3.20 -5.49 -7.27
N SER A 627 2.65 -5.44 -6.05
CA SER A 627 2.87 -6.50 -5.05
C SER A 627 1.73 -7.52 -4.91
N GLY A 628 0.55 -7.24 -5.47
CA GLY A 628 -0.52 -8.21 -5.77
C GLY A 628 -1.13 -9.04 -4.63
N LYS A 629 -0.62 -9.01 -3.40
CA LYS A 629 -0.95 -10.03 -2.38
C LYS A 629 -1.40 -9.55 -1.00
N LEU A 630 -1.40 -8.25 -0.69
CA LEU A 630 -1.76 -7.76 0.65
C LEU A 630 -2.85 -6.67 0.58
N ARG A 631 -4.08 -7.10 0.31
CA ARG A 631 -5.29 -6.32 0.57
C ARG A 631 -6.02 -6.98 1.74
N PHE A 632 -5.92 -6.35 2.91
CA PHE A 632 -6.80 -6.68 4.05
C PHE A 632 -8.22 -6.31 3.68
N ARG A 633 -9.17 -7.21 3.91
CA ARG A 633 -10.58 -6.99 3.57
C ARG A 633 -11.33 -6.40 4.75
N PHE A 634 -10.96 -6.82 5.96
CA PHE A 634 -11.60 -6.38 7.19
C PHE A 634 -10.63 -5.78 8.20
N ALA A 635 -9.36 -6.20 8.21
CA ALA A 635 -8.42 -5.64 9.17
C ALA A 635 -8.09 -4.17 8.87
N ASP A 636 -8.06 -3.37 9.94
CA ASP A 636 -7.59 -1.99 9.91
C ASP A 636 -6.35 -1.85 10.79
N PHE A 637 -5.33 -1.19 10.25
CA PHE A 637 -4.08 -0.93 10.95
C PHE A 637 -4.19 0.18 12.00
N SER A 638 -5.30 0.91 12.01
CA SER A 638 -5.63 1.85 13.09
C SER A 638 -5.87 1.14 14.42
N ASN A 639 -6.27 -0.14 14.40
CA ASN A 639 -6.52 -0.93 15.60
C ASN A 639 -5.21 -1.49 16.19
N LEU A 640 -4.50 -0.63 16.92
CA LEU A 640 -3.21 -0.95 17.54
C LEU A 640 -3.31 -2.13 18.53
N GLU A 641 -4.42 -2.24 19.26
CA GLU A 641 -4.63 -3.31 20.23
C GLU A 641 -4.73 -4.68 19.54
N LEU A 642 -5.52 -4.77 18.46
CA LEU A 642 -5.65 -6.00 17.69
C LEU A 642 -4.31 -6.42 17.07
N LEU A 643 -3.58 -5.45 16.51
CA LEU A 643 -2.26 -5.67 15.92
C LEU A 643 -1.22 -6.22 16.91
N GLU A 644 -1.21 -5.70 18.13
CA GLU A 644 -0.30 -6.16 19.18
C GLU A 644 -0.67 -7.57 19.63
N LYS A 645 -1.97 -7.84 19.85
CA LYS A 645 -2.47 -9.17 20.22
C LYS A 645 -2.09 -10.23 19.17
N THR A 646 -2.40 -9.97 17.90
CA THR A 646 -2.09 -10.91 16.81
C THR A 646 -0.58 -11.15 16.69
N TYR A 647 0.24 -10.13 16.98
CA TYR A 647 1.70 -10.26 16.88
C TYR A 647 2.26 -11.15 17.98
N GLN A 648 1.81 -10.96 19.22
CA GLN A 648 2.22 -11.79 20.35
C GLN A 648 1.79 -13.24 20.15
N ASP A 649 0.56 -13.47 19.68
CA ASP A 649 0.06 -14.81 19.41
C ASP A 649 0.79 -15.50 18.26
N ALA A 650 1.08 -14.76 17.18
CA ALA A 650 1.88 -15.27 16.06
C ALA A 650 3.32 -15.61 16.50
N LYS A 651 3.93 -14.75 17.34
CA LYS A 651 5.26 -14.99 17.91
C LYS A 651 5.29 -16.23 18.80
N TYR A 652 4.32 -16.36 19.70
CA TYR A 652 4.18 -17.54 20.55
C TYR A 652 4.08 -18.83 19.73
N LEU A 653 3.34 -18.80 18.62
CA LEU A 653 3.21 -19.93 17.71
C LEU A 653 4.55 -20.31 17.05
N VAL A 654 5.31 -19.32 16.54
CA VAL A 654 6.64 -19.57 15.94
C VAL A 654 7.66 -20.09 16.95
N GLU A 655 7.59 -19.65 18.20
CA GLU A 655 8.47 -20.14 19.28
C GLU A 655 8.09 -21.57 19.76
N ASN A 656 6.89 -22.04 19.44
CA ASN A 656 6.38 -23.36 19.85
C ASN A 656 5.78 -24.14 18.67
N PRO A 657 6.55 -24.44 17.61
CA PRO A 657 5.99 -24.97 16.36
C PRO A 657 5.33 -26.34 16.53
N ASP A 658 5.88 -27.19 17.40
CA ASP A 658 5.39 -28.56 17.66
C ASP A 658 3.98 -28.61 18.25
N LYS A 659 3.52 -27.51 18.88
CA LYS A 659 2.18 -27.43 19.46
C LYS A 659 1.09 -27.13 18.42
N PHE A 660 1.46 -26.65 17.23
CA PHE A 660 0.50 -26.11 16.24
C PHE A 660 0.80 -26.53 14.78
N PRO A 661 0.93 -27.84 14.49
CA PRO A 661 1.35 -28.31 13.16
C PRO A 661 0.38 -27.90 12.03
N ASN A 662 -0.93 -27.95 12.28
CA ASN A 662 -1.96 -27.66 11.27
C ASN A 662 -1.90 -26.22 10.74
N SER A 663 -1.57 -25.25 11.60
CA SER A 663 -1.48 -23.84 11.20
C SER A 663 -0.34 -23.63 10.19
N PHE A 664 0.81 -24.30 10.36
CA PHE A 664 1.92 -24.21 9.41
C PHE A 664 1.63 -24.93 8.09
N ASP A 665 0.94 -26.07 8.12
CA ASP A 665 0.54 -26.81 6.92
C ASP A 665 -0.46 -26.02 6.06
N LEU A 666 -1.36 -25.26 6.68
CA LEU A 666 -2.27 -24.40 5.93
C LEU A 666 -1.55 -23.17 5.35
N LEU A 667 -0.62 -22.57 6.10
CA LEU A 667 0.22 -21.49 5.60
C LEU A 667 1.05 -21.90 4.39
N ASN A 668 1.56 -23.13 4.39
CA ASN A 668 2.25 -23.74 3.24
C ASN A 668 1.36 -23.73 1.99
N LYS A 669 0.10 -24.12 2.13
CA LYS A 669 -0.86 -24.16 1.01
C LYS A 669 -1.27 -22.77 0.53
N LEU A 670 -1.48 -21.84 1.47
CA LEU A 670 -1.90 -20.47 1.17
C LEU A 670 -0.77 -19.63 0.55
N SER A 671 0.48 -19.95 0.88
CA SER A 671 1.64 -19.20 0.43
C SER A 671 2.82 -20.14 0.19
N PRO A 672 2.81 -20.94 -0.88
CA PRO A 672 3.82 -21.98 -1.13
C PRO A 672 5.23 -21.39 -1.20
N ASP A 673 5.40 -20.21 -1.80
CA ASP A 673 6.69 -19.49 -1.87
C ASP A 673 7.23 -19.04 -0.49
N THR A 674 6.40 -19.04 0.55
CA THR A 674 6.77 -18.57 1.89
C THR A 674 7.51 -19.63 2.69
N ILE A 675 7.25 -20.91 2.40
CA ILE A 675 7.88 -22.02 3.10
C ILE A 675 8.75 -22.86 2.15
N ALA A 676 8.40 -23.01 0.88
CA ALA A 676 9.24 -23.63 -0.14
C ALA A 676 10.24 -22.62 -0.74
N GLY A 677 11.14 -22.11 0.10
CA GLY A 677 12.24 -21.24 -0.34
C GLY A 677 13.56 -22.02 -0.42
N ASN A 678 13.66 -22.93 -1.40
CA ASN A 678 14.95 -23.38 -1.93
C ASN A 678 15.57 -22.26 -2.77
#